data_AF-A0A924I5H3-F1
#
_entry.id   AF-A0A924I5H3-F1
#
_cell.length_a   1.000
_cell.length_b   1.000
_cell.length_c   1.000
_cell.angle_alpha   90.00
_cell.angle_beta   90.00
_cell.angle_gamma   90.00
#
_symmetry.space_group_name_H-M   'P 1'
#
loop_
_entity.id
_entity.type
_entity.pdbx_description
1 polymer ?
#
loop_
_entity_poly.entity_id
_entity_poly.type
_entity_poly.pdbx_seq_one_letter_code
_entity_poly.pdbx_strand_id
1 'polypeptide(L)'
;MLKKSFLWIILFCFSGMVAQEIETPYKNKKIPFSRDTIAIDNVSINRSFFKINDKQGNPIDTSFYKIDFQKAKLIFKNNYVSQDSISIRYLKFPDYLTKTYSIYDDSRVVPNEAGNLYSVKRDNIKTFKPFDGLNTSGSITRGITVGNNQNSTLNSNLDLQITGKISNKISLRASIQDSNIPLQNGGYSQKLDEFDQIFIELFSDKWSIRAGDLFLENRQSQFLNFNKKVQGLSTHFTFGTPENKTDIFASGAVVRGQYAKSNFTGQEGNQGPYKLRGNNGELYVLVISGSERVYANGILLKRGENSDYIIDYNAGEIKFTSLFPITSEMRIVVEYQYSDRSYTRFVTYAGATHQAEKWSLGGFLYLESDVKNQPLQQNLSTEQVAILQNAGDDISLMNAPSAYIDSYSDNKILYKKITVGGVEVFEYSNVSTDVLYNVKFSLVGTNQGNYTLINNNAVGKIYQYVAPVAGIKQGNYEPISRLIAPTKIQIATILGKYIPSDKTNFDFEIGVSNNDLNLFSSLDDNNNKGIATKINGKQRIFSRKFTIDAIANYQLIQNSFKTIERLFTIEFNRDWNLATTSGTQSLLTTGLNFDFKQNGFAKYQLEKLDFSDNFSGIRHIIQGNFKTKNLNLQQNASFLKSTGTVSNSSFVRNQTVSKYHFKKNWIGGSFRLEDNQQKNNATNELSNLSQRFSEFGTFLGRGDSTKVYAEIGFLHRNNDSLQSGFLKRVNSSNSYYIKSKLIQTQKTNLSVFINYRRLTFTDVTIPTAPSLNSRILYNDNFFGQLLQTTTAYENASGTIAQQEFTYLQVNPGQGVYTWNDYNGNGIQELQEFEIAPFPDQAKYVRVFLPNQIFIKTHQNKFSESVTISPSKWLNESGYKKILSYFYNQTSFSLDRKIQRNGENFNLNPFSTTENGLLGLNTNFRNSLFYNRGKQKHSVTYSFLNSKVKNLLSIGSQENTSRSNQIQYTHLLQKTWLFNFNATSTKSTSISDNYASRNFELKNYSLEPKVSYLFTKNTSLALFYDFQNKENTINSMEKLVQNRLGLAFTYSSNQKFTINGEYSFINNDFLGNQLSPVAFQMLEGLQAGKNSTWRLLLQKNLTQYLDININYQGRKSDTSQTIHTGNVQLRAFF
;
A
#
# COMPACT_ATOMS: atom_id res chain seq x y z
N MET A 1 25.54 -28.92 64.03
CA MET A 1 25.33 -30.39 63.93
C MET A 1 23.86 -30.83 64.11
N LEU A 2 22.87 -29.94 63.86
CA LEU A 2 21.43 -30.23 64.05
C LEU A 2 20.56 -30.00 62.80
N LYS A 3 21.18 -29.82 61.61
CA LYS A 3 20.47 -29.60 60.33
C LYS A 3 20.51 -30.77 59.35
N LYS A 4 21.26 -31.84 59.64
CA LYS A 4 21.24 -33.08 58.83
C LYS A 4 20.23 -34.11 59.35
N SER A 5 19.85 -34.12 60.63
CA SER A 5 18.84 -35.07 61.17
C SER A 5 17.40 -34.79 60.72
N PHE A 6 17.02 -33.54 60.41
CA PHE A 6 15.65 -33.23 59.99
C PHE A 6 15.34 -33.75 58.57
N LEU A 7 16.35 -33.78 57.70
CA LEU A 7 16.21 -34.34 56.35
C LEU A 7 16.10 -35.88 56.37
N TRP A 8 16.81 -36.54 57.30
CA TRP A 8 16.70 -37.99 57.52
C TRP A 8 15.38 -38.39 58.20
N ILE A 9 14.81 -37.55 59.07
CA ILE A 9 13.48 -37.79 59.66
C ILE A 9 12.36 -37.68 58.62
N ILE A 10 12.44 -36.71 57.69
CA ILE A 10 11.44 -36.59 56.60
C ILE A 10 11.59 -37.72 55.57
N LEU A 11 12.82 -38.19 55.29
CA LEU A 11 13.05 -39.33 54.40
C LEU A 11 12.64 -40.69 55.02
N PHE A 12 12.68 -40.85 56.34
CA PHE A 12 12.18 -42.06 57.03
C PHE A 12 10.67 -42.04 57.35
N CYS A 13 10.03 -40.87 57.42
CA CYS A 13 8.57 -40.78 57.62
C CYS A 13 7.76 -41.20 56.37
N PHE A 14 8.38 -41.35 55.20
CA PHE A 14 7.75 -41.89 53.99
C PHE A 14 8.08 -43.35 53.69
N SER A 15 8.81 -44.03 54.59
CA SER A 15 9.11 -45.46 54.51
C SER A 15 8.51 -46.20 55.72
N GLY A 16 7.19 -46.20 55.84
CA GLY A 16 6.44 -46.98 56.82
C GLY A 16 5.53 -47.97 56.12
N MET A 17 5.98 -49.23 56.03
CA MET A 17 5.21 -50.47 55.91
C MET A 17 3.86 -50.40 55.16
N VAL A 18 3.87 -50.67 53.86
CA VAL A 18 2.77 -51.46 53.27
C VAL A 18 3.12 -52.92 53.56
N ALA A 19 2.55 -53.49 54.61
CA ALA A 19 2.45 -54.93 54.69
C ALA A 19 1.67 -55.38 53.45
N GLN A 20 2.30 -56.18 52.58
CA GLN A 20 1.55 -57.01 51.65
C GLN A 20 0.76 -58.00 52.49
N GLU A 21 -0.48 -57.66 52.83
CA GLU A 21 -1.50 -58.70 52.92
C GLU A 21 -1.56 -59.32 51.53
N ILE A 22 -0.94 -60.49 51.37
CA ILE A 22 -1.21 -61.33 50.21
C ILE A 22 -2.68 -61.68 50.32
N GLU A 23 -3.55 -60.96 49.61
CA GLU A 23 -4.95 -61.35 49.47
C GLU A 23 -4.97 -62.76 48.89
N THR A 24 -5.24 -63.74 49.73
CA THR A 24 -5.34 -65.11 49.27
C THR A 24 -6.54 -65.20 48.32
N PRO A 25 -6.42 -65.87 47.17
CA PRO A 25 -7.55 -66.02 46.25
C PRO A 25 -8.66 -66.87 46.87
N TYR A 26 -8.40 -67.58 47.97
CA TYR A 26 -9.41 -68.24 48.79
C TYR A 26 -10.17 -67.22 49.63
N LYS A 27 -11.48 -67.11 49.41
CA LYS A 27 -12.38 -66.24 50.17
C LYS A 27 -13.36 -67.09 50.96
N ASN A 28 -13.71 -66.62 52.16
CA ASN A 28 -14.77 -67.18 52.99
C ASN A 28 -15.77 -66.06 53.29
N LYS A 29 -17.03 -66.25 52.91
CA LYS A 29 -18.07 -65.21 52.97
C LYS A 29 -19.30 -65.78 53.67
N LYS A 30 -19.75 -65.09 54.73
CA LYS A 30 -21.03 -65.40 55.39
C LYS A 30 -22.12 -64.50 54.80
N ILE A 31 -23.22 -65.08 54.36
CA ILE A 31 -24.31 -64.36 53.69
C ILE A 31 -25.65 -64.81 54.29
N PRO A 32 -26.59 -63.91 54.59
CA PRO A 32 -27.94 -64.30 54.98
C PRO A 32 -28.71 -64.89 53.79
N PHE A 33 -29.43 -65.99 54.01
CA PHE A 33 -30.37 -66.54 53.04
C PHE A 33 -31.57 -65.59 52.90
N SER A 34 -31.64 -64.82 51.81
CA SER A 34 -32.62 -63.73 51.63
C SER A 34 -33.48 -63.85 50.38
N ARG A 35 -32.99 -64.55 49.35
CA ARG A 35 -33.66 -64.75 48.07
C ARG A 35 -33.16 -66.03 47.41
N ASP A 36 -33.87 -66.47 46.38
CA ASP A 36 -33.57 -67.65 45.58
C ASP A 36 -32.17 -67.62 44.94
N THR A 37 -31.73 -66.47 44.42
CA THR A 37 -30.42 -66.31 43.75
C THR A 37 -29.54 -65.27 44.43
N ILE A 38 -28.37 -65.68 44.90
CA ILE A 38 -27.40 -64.85 45.63
C ILE A 38 -26.10 -64.73 44.82
N ALA A 39 -25.65 -63.51 44.55
CA ALA A 39 -24.33 -63.26 43.96
C ALA A 39 -23.24 -63.35 45.04
N ILE A 40 -22.24 -64.19 44.81
CA ILE A 40 -21.17 -64.48 45.75
C ILE A 40 -20.00 -63.52 45.54
N ASP A 41 -19.60 -63.29 44.29
CA ASP A 41 -18.49 -62.42 43.88
C ASP A 41 -18.79 -61.75 42.52
N ASN A 42 -17.97 -60.78 42.11
CA ASN A 42 -18.10 -60.04 40.85
C ASN A 42 -17.29 -60.65 39.70
N VAL A 43 -16.48 -61.67 39.99
CA VAL A 43 -15.72 -62.43 38.99
C VAL A 43 -16.01 -63.91 39.14
N SER A 44 -15.65 -64.68 38.12
CA SER A 44 -15.83 -66.13 38.11
C SER A 44 -15.05 -66.81 39.25
N ILE A 45 -15.61 -67.91 39.76
CA ILE A 45 -15.07 -68.68 40.88
C ILE A 45 -14.77 -70.12 40.45
N ASN A 46 -13.74 -70.73 41.05
CA ASN A 46 -13.30 -72.07 40.67
C ASN A 46 -14.22 -73.15 41.27
N ARG A 47 -14.69 -74.07 40.41
CA ARG A 47 -15.59 -75.17 40.78
C ARG A 47 -14.99 -76.13 41.81
N SER A 48 -13.69 -76.40 41.76
CA SER A 48 -13.04 -77.42 42.60
C SER A 48 -12.86 -77.00 44.06
N PHE A 49 -12.98 -75.70 44.37
CA PHE A 49 -12.74 -75.14 45.71
C PHE A 49 -13.97 -74.47 46.33
N PHE A 50 -15.16 -74.76 45.81
CA PHE A 50 -16.41 -74.25 46.34
C PHE A 50 -17.01 -75.17 47.40
N LYS A 51 -17.27 -74.64 48.59
CA LYS A 51 -18.02 -75.31 49.67
C LYS A 51 -19.04 -74.35 50.27
N ILE A 52 -20.20 -74.88 50.60
CA ILE A 52 -21.27 -74.15 51.27
C ILE A 52 -21.69 -74.93 52.51
N ASN A 53 -21.66 -74.26 53.65
CA ASN A 53 -21.97 -74.85 54.95
C ASN A 53 -23.06 -74.03 55.66
N ASP A 54 -23.83 -74.70 56.52
CA ASP A 54 -24.73 -74.05 57.47
C ASP A 54 -23.95 -73.37 58.61
N LYS A 55 -24.67 -72.73 59.54
CA LYS A 55 -24.07 -72.04 60.70
C LYS A 55 -23.33 -72.99 61.64
N GLN A 56 -23.75 -74.24 61.72
CA GLN A 56 -23.16 -75.30 62.53
C GLN A 56 -21.89 -75.88 61.87
N GLY A 57 -21.61 -75.51 60.62
CA GLY A 57 -20.42 -75.91 59.87
C GLY A 57 -20.61 -77.18 59.04
N ASN A 58 -21.83 -77.72 58.94
CA ASN A 58 -22.13 -78.89 58.12
C ASN A 58 -22.31 -78.50 56.66
N PRO A 59 -21.81 -79.30 55.69
CA PRO A 59 -21.98 -79.02 54.28
C PRO A 59 -23.45 -79.14 53.86
N ILE A 60 -23.95 -78.17 53.10
CA ILE A 60 -25.30 -78.19 52.53
C ILE A 60 -25.30 -79.09 51.29
N ASP A 61 -26.31 -79.96 51.17
CA ASP A 61 -26.38 -80.96 50.10
C ASP A 61 -26.59 -80.31 48.71
N THR A 62 -25.87 -80.80 47.70
CA THR A 62 -25.89 -80.27 46.32
C THR A 62 -27.23 -80.42 45.60
N SER A 63 -28.15 -81.25 46.10
CA SER A 63 -29.52 -81.33 45.59
C SER A 63 -30.29 -80.03 45.82
N PHE A 64 -29.98 -79.29 46.89
CA PHE A 64 -30.69 -78.07 47.32
C PHE A 64 -30.26 -76.78 46.63
N TYR A 65 -29.13 -76.78 45.93
CA TYR A 65 -28.65 -75.59 45.24
C TYR A 65 -28.01 -75.92 43.88
N LYS A 66 -27.85 -74.89 43.07
CA LYS A 66 -27.10 -74.89 41.82
C LYS A 66 -26.21 -73.65 41.83
N ILE A 67 -24.97 -73.80 41.41
CA ILE A 67 -24.00 -72.71 41.40
C ILE A 67 -23.56 -72.45 39.95
N ASP A 68 -23.68 -71.20 39.51
CA ASP A 68 -23.10 -70.71 38.26
C ASP A 68 -21.70 -70.17 38.58
N PHE A 69 -20.69 -71.00 38.32
CA PHE A 69 -19.28 -70.69 38.62
C PHE A 69 -18.72 -69.57 37.73
N GLN A 70 -19.25 -69.38 36.52
CA GLN A 70 -18.80 -68.29 35.63
C GLN A 70 -19.30 -66.94 36.12
N LYS A 71 -20.57 -66.85 36.56
CA LYS A 71 -21.15 -65.60 37.06
C LYS A 71 -21.06 -65.43 38.58
N ALA A 72 -20.46 -66.40 39.28
CA ALA A 72 -20.39 -66.50 40.74
C ALA A 72 -21.75 -66.31 41.43
N LYS A 73 -22.80 -66.94 40.91
CA LYS A 73 -24.17 -66.87 41.47
C LYS A 73 -24.62 -68.22 42.01
N LEU A 74 -25.05 -68.23 43.27
CA LEU A 74 -25.65 -69.37 43.95
C LEU A 74 -27.17 -69.29 43.86
N ILE A 75 -27.80 -70.31 43.31
CA ILE A 75 -29.24 -70.42 43.10
C ILE A 75 -29.75 -71.57 43.95
N PHE A 76 -30.63 -71.29 44.91
CA PHE A 76 -31.30 -72.31 45.70
C PHE A 76 -32.49 -72.86 44.94
N LYS A 77 -32.73 -74.18 45.04
CA LYS A 77 -33.90 -74.83 44.44
C LYS A 77 -35.07 -74.76 45.42
N ASN A 78 -36.30 -74.81 44.88
CA ASN A 78 -37.56 -74.40 45.54
C ASN A 78 -37.96 -75.03 46.90
N ASN A 79 -37.14 -75.89 47.51
CA ASN A 79 -37.45 -76.53 48.80
C ASN A 79 -36.39 -76.25 49.89
N TYR A 80 -35.36 -75.46 49.63
CA TYR A 80 -34.35 -75.11 50.64
C TYR A 80 -34.69 -73.78 51.32
N VAL A 81 -34.99 -73.83 52.62
CA VAL A 81 -35.21 -72.65 53.46
C VAL A 81 -34.21 -72.70 54.61
N SER A 82 -33.27 -71.77 54.65
CA SER A 82 -32.35 -71.61 55.79
C SER A 82 -32.88 -70.50 56.70
N GLN A 83 -32.94 -70.75 58.01
CA GLN A 83 -33.41 -69.76 58.99
C GLN A 83 -32.30 -68.79 59.45
N ASP A 84 -31.06 -68.94 58.96
CA ASP A 84 -29.91 -68.09 59.34
C ASP A 84 -28.91 -67.97 58.17
N SER A 85 -27.75 -67.36 58.44
CA SER A 85 -26.65 -67.16 57.49
C SER A 85 -25.93 -68.47 57.12
N ILE A 86 -25.55 -68.55 55.85
CA ILE A 86 -24.76 -69.61 55.23
C ILE A 86 -23.31 -69.15 55.07
N SER A 87 -22.35 -70.06 55.23
CA SER A 87 -20.92 -69.78 54.99
C SER A 87 -20.47 -70.40 53.69
N ILE A 88 -19.92 -69.58 52.80
CA ILE A 88 -19.47 -69.99 51.47
C ILE A 88 -17.96 -69.78 51.37
N ARG A 89 -17.23 -70.87 51.13
CA ARG A 89 -15.79 -70.86 50.88
C ARG A 89 -15.54 -71.13 49.41
N TYR A 90 -14.76 -70.29 48.75
CA TYR A 90 -14.50 -70.41 47.32
C TYR A 90 -13.14 -69.85 46.94
N LEU A 91 -12.62 -70.28 45.79
CA LEU A 91 -11.41 -69.73 45.19
C LEU A 91 -11.81 -68.77 44.06
N LYS A 92 -11.51 -67.48 44.25
CA LYS A 92 -11.70 -66.41 43.26
C LYS A 92 -10.65 -66.56 42.15
N PHE A 93 -11.04 -66.51 40.88
CA PHE A 93 -10.06 -66.41 39.80
C PHE A 93 -9.40 -65.03 39.82
N PRO A 94 -8.10 -64.92 39.46
CA PRO A 94 -7.44 -63.62 39.35
C PRO A 94 -8.20 -62.68 38.41
N ASP A 95 -8.39 -61.44 38.83
CA ASP A 95 -9.19 -60.46 38.08
C ASP A 95 -8.69 -60.33 36.65
N TYR A 96 -7.38 -60.38 36.38
CA TYR A 96 -6.84 -60.26 35.02
C TYR A 96 -7.24 -61.40 34.06
N LEU A 97 -7.63 -62.58 34.54
CA LEU A 97 -8.13 -63.68 33.69
C LEU A 97 -9.61 -63.55 33.35
N THR A 98 -10.36 -62.78 34.15
CA THR A 98 -11.82 -62.61 34.00
C THR A 98 -12.21 -61.18 33.62
N LYS A 99 -11.25 -60.25 33.62
CA LYS A 99 -11.43 -58.85 33.26
C LYS A 99 -11.73 -58.73 31.78
N THR A 100 -12.96 -58.35 31.47
CA THR A 100 -13.37 -57.99 30.13
C THR A 100 -12.84 -56.58 29.84
N TYR A 101 -11.94 -56.47 28.86
CA TYR A 101 -11.42 -55.18 28.42
C TYR A 101 -12.44 -54.55 27.46
N SER A 102 -13.33 -53.72 27.99
CA SER A 102 -14.24 -52.90 27.20
C SER A 102 -13.68 -51.48 27.08
N ILE A 103 -13.85 -50.86 25.91
CA ILE A 103 -13.48 -49.46 25.68
C ILE A 103 -14.47 -48.52 26.40
N TYR A 104 -15.67 -49.01 26.74
CA TYR A 104 -16.72 -48.26 27.41
C TYR A 104 -17.08 -48.89 28.76
N ASP A 105 -17.42 -48.04 29.72
CA ASP A 105 -17.87 -48.44 31.05
C ASP A 105 -19.28 -49.04 30.95
N ASP A 106 -19.44 -50.33 31.23
CA ASP A 106 -20.72 -51.05 31.12
C ASP A 106 -21.81 -50.42 31.99
N SER A 107 -21.45 -49.72 33.08
CA SER A 107 -22.41 -48.96 33.91
C SER A 107 -23.06 -47.78 33.18
N ARG A 108 -22.49 -47.37 32.03
CA ARG A 108 -22.99 -46.30 31.16
C ARG A 108 -23.69 -46.82 29.91
N VAL A 109 -23.82 -48.14 29.77
CA VAL A 109 -24.52 -48.79 28.65
C VAL A 109 -25.97 -49.06 29.08
N VAL A 110 -26.92 -48.37 28.44
CA VAL A 110 -28.35 -48.46 28.77
C VAL A 110 -28.98 -49.67 28.07
N PRO A 111 -29.87 -50.46 28.72
CA PRO A 111 -30.58 -51.57 28.09
C PRO A 111 -31.44 -51.11 26.90
N ASN A 112 -31.52 -51.95 25.87
CA ASN A 112 -32.02 -51.63 24.52
C ASN A 112 -33.54 -51.40 24.40
N GLU A 113 -34.27 -51.24 25.51
CA GLU A 113 -35.73 -51.28 25.54
C GLU A 113 -36.41 -49.92 25.82
N ALA A 114 -35.65 -48.83 25.95
CA ALA A 114 -36.22 -47.50 26.14
C ALA A 114 -35.56 -46.44 25.24
N GLY A 115 -36.16 -46.21 24.06
CA GLY A 115 -36.09 -44.94 23.33
C GLY A 115 -34.81 -44.63 22.56
N ASN A 116 -34.95 -44.46 21.24
CA ASN A 116 -33.99 -43.94 20.24
C ASN A 116 -32.53 -43.74 20.71
N LEU A 117 -31.70 -44.75 20.46
CA LEU A 117 -30.25 -44.66 20.57
C LEU A 117 -29.69 -43.62 19.60
N TYR A 118 -29.03 -42.59 20.13
CA TYR A 118 -28.14 -41.75 19.34
C TYR A 118 -26.90 -42.57 18.96
N SER A 119 -26.95 -43.17 17.78
CA SER A 119 -25.77 -43.73 17.13
C SER A 119 -24.84 -42.57 16.75
N VAL A 120 -23.72 -42.40 17.45
CA VAL A 120 -22.59 -41.67 16.88
C VAL A 120 -22.06 -42.55 15.76
N LYS A 121 -22.64 -42.43 14.57
CA LYS A 121 -21.97 -42.87 13.35
C LYS A 121 -20.65 -42.12 13.31
N ARG A 122 -19.56 -42.80 13.70
CA ARG A 122 -18.24 -42.46 13.18
C ARG A 122 -18.29 -42.83 11.71
N ASP A 123 -18.98 -42.01 10.91
CA ASP A 123 -18.64 -41.93 9.51
C ASP A 123 -17.13 -41.75 9.49
N ASN A 124 -16.42 -42.58 8.73
CA ASN A 124 -15.00 -42.37 8.47
C ASN A 124 -14.85 -40.88 8.21
N ILE A 125 -14.02 -40.19 9.00
CA ILE A 125 -13.76 -38.76 8.81
C ILE A 125 -13.27 -38.66 7.38
N LYS A 126 -14.17 -38.36 6.43
CA LYS A 126 -13.81 -38.07 5.06
C LYS A 126 -12.91 -36.86 5.24
N THR A 127 -11.62 -37.06 4.99
CA THR A 127 -10.65 -35.98 4.94
C THR A 127 -11.09 -35.11 3.78
N PHE A 128 -11.98 -34.17 4.07
CA PHE A 128 -12.41 -33.17 3.12
C PHE A 128 -11.15 -32.41 2.70
N LYS A 129 -10.68 -32.71 1.50
CA LYS A 129 -9.65 -31.93 0.84
C LYS A 129 -10.38 -30.85 0.05
N PRO A 130 -10.47 -29.62 0.57
CA PRO A 130 -11.01 -28.53 -0.22
C PRO A 130 -10.24 -28.44 -1.54
N PHE A 131 -10.96 -28.33 -2.66
CA PHE A 131 -10.39 -28.15 -4.00
C PHE A 131 -9.50 -29.30 -4.50
N ASP A 132 -9.77 -30.56 -4.11
CA ASP A 132 -9.02 -31.72 -4.59
C ASP A 132 -8.92 -31.77 -6.13
N GLY A 133 -7.70 -31.85 -6.66
CA GLY A 133 -7.41 -31.75 -8.10
C GLY A 133 -7.11 -30.34 -8.64
N LEU A 134 -7.24 -29.30 -7.81
CA LEU A 134 -6.86 -27.91 -8.11
C LEU A 134 -5.65 -27.50 -7.27
N ASN A 135 -4.77 -26.68 -7.83
CA ASN A 135 -3.68 -26.04 -7.09
C ASN A 135 -4.24 -24.79 -6.42
N THR A 136 -4.38 -24.85 -5.10
CA THR A 136 -4.77 -23.71 -4.28
C THR A 136 -3.57 -23.16 -3.52
N SER A 137 -3.59 -21.85 -3.28
CA SER A 137 -2.64 -21.20 -2.40
C SER A 137 -3.29 -20.00 -1.74
N GLY A 138 -3.11 -19.85 -0.43
CA GLY A 138 -3.60 -18.70 0.31
C GLY A 138 -4.09 -19.07 1.70
N SER A 139 -4.85 -18.18 2.33
CA SER A 139 -5.49 -18.43 3.62
C SER A 139 -6.79 -17.66 3.80
N ILE A 140 -7.71 -18.23 4.58
CA ILE A 140 -8.87 -17.54 5.15
C ILE A 140 -8.67 -17.42 6.66
N THR A 141 -8.97 -16.25 7.20
CA THR A 141 -8.85 -15.94 8.62
C THR A 141 -10.15 -15.33 9.14
N ARG A 142 -10.61 -15.82 10.30
CA ARG A 142 -11.78 -15.29 11.02
C ARG A 142 -11.39 -15.10 12.48
N GLY A 143 -11.43 -13.86 12.95
CA GLY A 143 -11.08 -13.48 14.30
C GLY A 143 -12.22 -12.77 15.01
N ILE A 144 -12.51 -13.14 16.25
CA ILE A 144 -13.45 -12.40 17.10
C ILE A 144 -12.64 -11.80 18.24
N THR A 145 -12.79 -10.49 18.45
CA THR A 145 -12.24 -9.80 19.61
C THR A 145 -13.38 -9.39 20.54
N VAL A 146 -13.24 -9.66 21.82
CA VAL A 146 -14.16 -9.29 22.89
C VAL A 146 -13.36 -8.65 24.01
N GLY A 147 -13.87 -7.55 24.57
CA GLY A 147 -13.31 -6.99 25.78
C GLY A 147 -14.38 -6.29 26.59
N ASN A 148 -14.09 -5.98 27.85
CA ASN A 148 -15.02 -5.23 28.70
C ASN A 148 -14.93 -3.72 28.52
N ASN A 149 -13.92 -3.22 27.78
CA ASN A 149 -13.71 -1.80 27.46
C ASN A 149 -13.89 -1.49 25.95
N GLN A 150 -14.44 -2.43 25.18
CA GLN A 150 -14.70 -2.28 23.75
C GLN A 150 -15.85 -3.19 23.31
N ASN A 151 -16.56 -2.80 22.25
CA ASN A 151 -17.56 -3.66 21.63
C ASN A 151 -16.90 -4.91 21.01
N SER A 152 -17.68 -5.99 20.84
CA SER A 152 -17.18 -7.16 20.11
C SER A 152 -16.95 -6.81 18.65
N THR A 153 -15.77 -7.14 18.13
CA THR A 153 -15.40 -6.89 16.73
C THR A 153 -15.07 -8.19 16.02
N LEU A 154 -15.60 -8.36 14.81
CA LEU A 154 -15.31 -9.47 13.92
C LEU A 154 -14.29 -9.02 12.87
N ASN A 155 -13.12 -9.64 12.86
CA ASN A 155 -12.06 -9.43 11.89
C ASN A 155 -12.05 -10.59 10.89
N SER A 156 -12.25 -10.27 9.61
CA SER A 156 -12.23 -11.23 8.49
C SER A 156 -11.06 -10.87 7.59
N ASN A 157 -10.31 -11.87 7.14
CA ASN A 157 -9.39 -11.74 6.02
C ASN A 157 -9.48 -12.98 5.14
N LEU A 158 -9.50 -12.82 3.82
CA LEU A 158 -9.41 -13.90 2.85
C LEU A 158 -8.37 -13.50 1.80
N ASP A 159 -7.49 -14.43 1.47
CA ASP A 159 -6.59 -14.37 0.33
C ASP A 159 -6.52 -15.78 -0.24
N LEU A 160 -7.07 -16.01 -1.42
CA LEU A 160 -7.19 -17.34 -2.02
C LEU A 160 -6.96 -17.26 -3.52
N GLN A 161 -5.94 -17.97 -3.98
CA GLN A 161 -5.67 -18.22 -5.38
C GLN A 161 -5.95 -19.68 -5.72
N ILE A 162 -6.62 -19.91 -6.84
CA ILE A 162 -7.02 -21.25 -7.31
C ILE A 162 -6.60 -21.37 -8.77
N THR A 163 -5.89 -22.43 -9.13
CA THR A 163 -5.57 -22.75 -10.52
C THR A 163 -5.65 -24.26 -10.78
N GLY A 164 -6.26 -24.68 -11.88
CA GLY A 164 -6.26 -26.10 -12.22
C GLY A 164 -7.34 -26.48 -13.22
N LYS A 165 -7.38 -27.76 -13.59
CA LYS A 165 -8.40 -28.31 -14.48
C LYS A 165 -9.59 -28.80 -13.66
N ILE A 166 -10.79 -28.27 -13.93
CA ILE A 166 -12.04 -28.84 -13.38
C ILE A 166 -12.44 -30.09 -14.19
N SER A 167 -12.12 -30.10 -15.49
CA SER A 167 -12.29 -31.26 -16.37
C SER A 167 -11.20 -31.29 -17.45
N ASN A 168 -11.19 -32.31 -18.31
CA ASN A 168 -10.19 -32.43 -19.39
C ASN A 168 -10.10 -31.21 -20.32
N LYS A 169 -11.19 -30.45 -20.48
CA LYS A 169 -11.30 -29.31 -21.41
C LYS A 169 -11.58 -27.96 -20.73
N ILE A 170 -11.78 -27.93 -19.41
CA ILE A 170 -12.17 -26.72 -18.67
C ILE A 170 -11.20 -26.52 -17.51
N SER A 171 -10.62 -25.32 -17.45
CA SER A 171 -9.73 -24.87 -16.40
C SER A 171 -10.35 -23.72 -15.60
N LEU A 172 -9.96 -23.63 -14.33
CA LEU A 172 -10.32 -22.55 -13.42
C LEU A 172 -9.05 -21.78 -13.04
N ARG A 173 -9.17 -20.46 -13.03
CA ARG A 173 -8.22 -19.54 -12.40
C ARG A 173 -9.01 -18.55 -11.57
N ALA A 174 -8.74 -18.43 -10.28
CA ALA A 174 -9.37 -17.45 -9.41
C ALA A 174 -8.35 -16.79 -8.48
N SER A 175 -8.62 -15.55 -8.12
CA SER A 175 -7.94 -14.76 -7.10
C SER A 175 -9.02 -14.04 -6.32
N ILE A 176 -9.20 -14.40 -5.05
CA ILE A 176 -10.27 -13.90 -4.20
C ILE A 176 -9.62 -13.31 -2.96
N GLN A 177 -9.94 -12.04 -2.66
CA GLN A 177 -9.40 -11.35 -1.51
C GLN A 177 -10.49 -10.53 -0.81
N ASP A 178 -10.43 -10.48 0.51
CA ASP A 178 -11.28 -9.65 1.36
C ASP A 178 -10.44 -9.21 2.57
N SER A 179 -10.11 -7.92 2.69
CA SER A 179 -9.33 -7.40 3.82
C SER A 179 -9.98 -6.14 4.40
N ASN A 180 -10.28 -6.19 5.70
CA ASN A 180 -10.88 -5.06 6.44
C ASN A 180 -9.87 -4.14 7.15
N ILE A 181 -8.56 -4.33 6.97
CA ILE A 181 -7.54 -3.58 7.73
C ILE A 181 -7.07 -2.35 6.94
N PRO A 182 -7.38 -1.11 7.38
CA PRO A 182 -6.78 0.08 6.81
C PRO A 182 -5.28 0.12 7.18
N LEU A 183 -4.40 0.10 6.19
CA LEU A 183 -2.96 0.22 6.36
C LEU A 183 -2.53 1.69 6.18
N GLN A 184 -1.68 2.19 7.08
CA GLN A 184 -1.05 3.50 6.93
C GLN A 184 0.34 3.35 6.30
N ASN A 185 0.45 3.58 4.99
CA ASN A 185 1.73 3.72 4.31
C ASN A 185 2.02 5.21 4.09
N GLY A 186 3.18 5.69 4.55
CA GLY A 186 3.53 7.12 4.47
C GLY A 186 2.64 8.03 5.32
N GLY A 187 1.84 7.45 6.23
CA GLY A 187 0.88 8.15 7.10
C GLY A 187 -0.49 8.46 6.47
N TYR A 188 -0.76 8.02 5.23
CA TYR A 188 -2.11 8.01 4.65
C TYR A 188 -2.78 6.66 4.92
N SER A 189 -3.97 6.64 5.53
CA SER A 189 -4.74 5.41 5.82
C SER A 189 -5.46 4.88 4.57
N GLN A 190 -5.33 3.59 4.23
CA GLN A 190 -5.96 3.00 3.02
C GLN A 190 -6.34 1.52 3.10
N LYS A 191 -7.30 1.11 2.23
CA LYS A 191 -7.54 -0.28 1.83
C LYS A 191 -6.60 -0.66 0.68
N LEU A 192 -6.00 -1.85 0.73
CA LEU A 192 -5.01 -2.33 -0.25
C LEU A 192 -5.62 -2.85 -1.58
N ASP A 193 -6.95 -2.77 -1.71
CA ASP A 193 -7.77 -3.35 -2.78
C ASP A 193 -7.40 -2.88 -4.22
N GLU A 194 -6.52 -1.89 -4.37
CA GLU A 194 -6.09 -1.40 -5.69
C GLU A 194 -4.89 -2.15 -6.29
N PHE A 195 -4.17 -2.97 -5.52
CA PHE A 195 -2.99 -3.71 -5.99
C PHE A 195 -3.32 -5.10 -6.53
N ASP A 196 -4.30 -5.77 -5.95
CA ASP A 196 -4.61 -7.18 -6.21
C ASP A 196 -5.94 -7.33 -6.97
N GLN A 197 -5.96 -8.12 -8.04
CA GLN A 197 -7.16 -8.35 -8.86
C GLN A 197 -8.04 -9.43 -8.22
N ILE A 198 -9.31 -9.11 -7.94
CA ILE A 198 -10.29 -10.05 -7.40
C ILE A 198 -11.12 -10.62 -8.55
N PHE A 199 -10.81 -11.82 -9.05
CA PHE A 199 -11.53 -12.40 -10.19
C PHE A 199 -11.69 -13.92 -10.10
N ILE A 200 -12.65 -14.45 -10.86
CA ILE A 200 -12.85 -15.87 -11.13
C ILE A 200 -12.95 -16.04 -12.65
N GLU A 201 -12.16 -16.92 -13.23
CA GLU A 201 -12.10 -17.20 -14.66
C GLU A 201 -12.23 -18.70 -14.93
N LEU A 202 -13.24 -19.05 -15.71
CA LEU A 202 -13.39 -20.38 -16.31
C LEU A 202 -12.97 -20.28 -17.77
N PHE A 203 -12.10 -21.17 -18.22
CA PHE A 203 -11.59 -21.11 -19.60
C PHE A 203 -11.32 -22.49 -20.19
N SER A 204 -11.38 -22.54 -21.52
CA SER A 204 -11.04 -23.65 -22.40
C SER A 204 -10.08 -23.15 -23.48
N ASP A 205 -9.74 -23.99 -24.46
CA ASP A 205 -8.89 -23.60 -25.60
C ASP A 205 -9.61 -22.61 -26.56
N LYS A 206 -10.95 -22.58 -26.53
CA LYS A 206 -11.79 -21.78 -27.46
C LYS A 206 -12.65 -20.72 -26.79
N TRP A 207 -12.72 -20.68 -25.46
CA TRP A 207 -13.57 -19.69 -24.78
C TRP A 207 -13.06 -19.40 -23.38
N SER A 208 -13.38 -18.22 -22.86
CA SER A 208 -13.21 -17.86 -21.46
C SER A 208 -14.37 -17.02 -20.95
N ILE A 209 -14.72 -17.22 -19.68
CA ILE A 209 -15.70 -16.44 -18.93
C ILE A 209 -15.01 -16.00 -17.66
N ARG A 210 -14.87 -14.69 -17.47
CA ARG A 210 -14.25 -14.08 -16.28
C ARG A 210 -15.25 -13.17 -15.59
N ALA A 211 -15.36 -13.30 -14.28
CA ALA A 211 -16.16 -12.46 -13.40
C ALA A 211 -15.29 -11.82 -12.31
N GLY A 212 -15.68 -10.65 -11.81
CA GLY A 212 -14.92 -9.87 -10.84
C GLY A 212 -14.13 -8.75 -11.53
N ASP A 213 -12.88 -8.57 -11.18
CA ASP A 213 -12.03 -7.50 -11.71
C ASP A 213 -11.58 -7.81 -13.13
N LEU A 214 -11.93 -6.91 -14.03
CA LEU A 214 -11.67 -6.99 -15.45
C LEU A 214 -10.79 -5.83 -15.86
N PHE A 215 -9.98 -6.09 -16.88
CA PHE A 215 -9.18 -5.10 -17.56
C PHE A 215 -9.67 -5.03 -19.01
N LEU A 216 -10.50 -4.04 -19.29
CA LEU A 216 -11.04 -3.83 -20.63
C LEU A 216 -10.09 -2.95 -21.42
N GLU A 217 -9.60 -3.42 -22.56
CA GLU A 217 -8.67 -2.68 -23.40
C GLU A 217 -9.02 -2.83 -24.88
N ASN A 218 -8.85 -1.75 -25.64
CA ASN A 218 -8.83 -1.77 -27.09
C ASN A 218 -7.68 -0.89 -27.59
N ARG A 219 -6.72 -1.51 -28.28
CA ARG A 219 -5.60 -0.83 -28.98
C ARG A 219 -5.62 -1.08 -30.49
N GLN A 220 -6.65 -1.73 -31.01
CA GLN A 220 -6.81 -2.05 -32.43
C GLN A 220 -7.50 -0.91 -33.19
N SER A 221 -8.49 -0.27 -32.55
CA SER A 221 -9.23 0.88 -33.08
C SER A 221 -8.57 2.18 -32.64
N GLN A 222 -8.33 3.11 -33.57
CA GLN A 222 -7.85 4.45 -33.22
C GLN A 222 -8.96 5.28 -32.58
N PHE A 223 -10.19 5.18 -33.09
CA PHE A 223 -11.34 5.96 -32.62
C PHE A 223 -11.97 5.39 -31.33
N LEU A 224 -11.75 4.11 -31.04
CA LEU A 224 -12.14 3.46 -29.79
C LEU A 224 -10.90 2.92 -29.06
N ASN A 225 -9.95 3.80 -28.77
CA ASN A 225 -8.76 3.46 -28.01
C ASN A 225 -8.99 3.72 -26.51
N PHE A 226 -8.88 2.68 -25.67
CA PHE A 226 -9.04 2.81 -24.22
C PHE A 226 -8.41 1.65 -23.44
N ASN A 227 -8.23 1.87 -22.13
CA ASN A 227 -7.86 0.86 -21.15
C ASN A 227 -8.46 1.19 -19.79
N LYS A 228 -9.33 0.32 -19.29
CA LYS A 228 -10.11 0.57 -18.09
C LYS A 228 -10.11 -0.62 -17.16
N LYS A 229 -9.84 -0.35 -15.87
CA LYS A 229 -10.06 -1.30 -14.77
C LYS A 229 -11.52 -1.19 -14.31
N VAL A 230 -12.24 -2.30 -14.35
CA VAL A 230 -13.69 -2.35 -14.09
C VAL A 230 -14.01 -3.63 -13.31
N GLN A 231 -15.22 -3.72 -12.74
CA GLN A 231 -15.67 -4.93 -12.05
C GLN A 231 -16.97 -5.44 -12.67
N GLY A 232 -16.97 -6.67 -13.20
CA GLY A 232 -18.13 -7.21 -13.89
C GLY A 232 -17.91 -8.60 -14.46
N LEU A 233 -18.58 -8.88 -15.58
CA LEU A 233 -18.52 -10.15 -16.31
C LEU A 233 -17.99 -9.90 -17.73
N SER A 234 -17.05 -10.72 -18.19
CA SER A 234 -16.56 -10.74 -19.56
C SER A 234 -16.57 -12.16 -20.12
N THR A 235 -16.92 -12.29 -21.39
CA THR A 235 -16.89 -13.54 -22.14
C THR A 235 -16.09 -13.35 -23.42
N HIS A 236 -15.28 -14.34 -23.77
CA HIS A 236 -14.50 -14.36 -25.00
C HIS A 236 -14.64 -15.72 -25.67
N PHE A 237 -14.81 -15.74 -26.99
CA PHE A 237 -14.97 -16.94 -27.80
C PHE A 237 -14.10 -16.84 -29.05
N THR A 238 -13.36 -17.90 -29.35
CA THR A 238 -12.51 -18.06 -30.52
C THR A 238 -13.02 -19.22 -31.38
N PHE A 239 -13.28 -18.93 -32.66
CA PHE A 239 -13.72 -19.90 -33.67
C PHE A 239 -12.71 -19.97 -34.83
N GLY A 240 -12.71 -21.11 -35.54
CA GLY A 240 -11.89 -21.32 -36.74
C GLY A 240 -10.49 -21.90 -36.49
N THR A 241 -9.59 -21.73 -37.45
CA THR A 241 -8.18 -22.18 -37.42
C THR A 241 -7.22 -21.00 -37.25
N PRO A 242 -5.93 -21.21 -36.97
CA PRO A 242 -4.96 -20.11 -36.90
C PRO A 242 -4.88 -19.25 -38.17
N GLU A 243 -5.13 -19.81 -39.36
CA GLU A 243 -5.16 -19.02 -40.62
C GLU A 243 -6.50 -18.30 -40.86
N ASN A 244 -7.58 -18.74 -40.20
CA ASN A 244 -8.92 -18.21 -40.36
C ASN A 244 -9.64 -18.17 -39.01
N LYS A 245 -9.42 -17.09 -38.26
CA LYS A 245 -9.79 -16.97 -36.85
C LYS A 245 -10.86 -15.91 -36.65
N THR A 246 -11.92 -16.25 -35.93
CA THR A 246 -12.93 -15.29 -35.48
C THR A 246 -12.91 -15.20 -33.96
N ASP A 247 -12.70 -14.01 -33.42
CA ASP A 247 -12.79 -13.72 -32.00
C ASP A 247 -14.04 -12.87 -31.73
N ILE A 248 -14.87 -13.29 -30.78
CA ILE A 248 -16.05 -12.57 -30.31
C ILE A 248 -15.92 -12.36 -28.82
N PHE A 249 -16.19 -11.17 -28.34
CA PHE A 249 -16.20 -10.88 -26.91
C PHE A 249 -17.31 -9.92 -26.54
N ALA A 250 -17.74 -10.02 -25.28
CA ALA A 250 -18.72 -9.13 -24.67
C ALA A 250 -18.40 -9.00 -23.19
N SER A 251 -18.56 -7.80 -22.65
CA SER A 251 -18.31 -7.48 -21.24
C SER A 251 -19.33 -6.47 -20.74
N GLY A 252 -19.78 -6.65 -19.51
CA GLY A 252 -20.64 -5.72 -18.78
C GLY A 252 -20.11 -5.56 -17.36
N ALA A 253 -19.84 -4.32 -16.93
CA ALA A 253 -19.15 -4.04 -15.68
C ALA A 253 -19.51 -2.67 -15.08
N VAL A 254 -19.12 -2.46 -13.82
CA VAL A 254 -19.13 -1.18 -13.13
C VAL A 254 -17.74 -0.56 -13.17
N VAL A 255 -17.67 0.74 -13.45
CA VAL A 255 -16.42 1.50 -13.55
C VAL A 255 -15.87 1.85 -12.17
N ARG A 256 -14.55 1.66 -11.95
CA ARG A 256 -13.88 1.99 -10.68
C ARG A 256 -13.35 3.42 -10.59
N GLY A 257 -13.09 4.08 -11.72
CA GLY A 257 -12.59 5.44 -11.76
C GLY A 257 -12.65 6.10 -13.14
N GLN A 258 -12.32 7.38 -13.17
CA GLN A 258 -12.43 8.25 -14.35
C GLN A 258 -11.07 8.75 -14.78
N TYR A 259 -10.90 8.94 -16.09
CA TYR A 259 -9.68 9.53 -16.64
C TYR A 259 -9.58 11.01 -16.27
N ALA A 260 -8.39 11.42 -15.85
CA ALA A 260 -8.01 12.81 -15.62
C ALA A 260 -6.68 13.12 -16.30
N LYS A 261 -6.47 14.42 -16.53
CA LYS A 261 -5.26 14.97 -17.11
C LYS A 261 -4.82 16.20 -16.33
N SER A 262 -3.62 16.14 -15.76
CA SER A 262 -2.96 17.28 -15.14
C SER A 262 -1.86 17.80 -16.05
N ASN A 263 -1.86 19.11 -16.32
CA ASN A 263 -0.84 19.78 -17.13
C ASN A 263 -0.16 20.87 -16.29
N PHE A 264 1.16 20.88 -16.28
CA PHE A 264 1.93 21.93 -15.62
C PHE A 264 3.29 22.11 -16.28
N THR A 265 3.84 23.32 -16.18
CA THR A 265 5.21 23.61 -16.61
C THR A 265 6.16 23.34 -15.45
N GLY A 266 7.30 22.70 -15.73
CA GLY A 266 8.35 22.47 -14.75
C GLY A 266 8.83 23.77 -14.12
N GLN A 267 9.32 23.68 -12.88
CA GLN A 267 10.00 24.81 -12.23
C GLN A 267 11.50 24.50 -12.16
N GLU A 268 12.34 25.52 -12.39
CA GLU A 268 13.79 25.33 -12.50
C GLU A 268 14.38 24.65 -11.26
N GLY A 269 14.90 23.42 -11.46
CA GLY A 269 15.46 22.60 -10.40
C GLY A 269 14.44 22.22 -9.32
N ASN A 270 13.17 22.00 -9.65
CA ASN A 270 12.18 21.44 -8.72
C ASN A 270 11.80 20.03 -9.15
N GLN A 271 12.31 19.00 -8.46
CA GLN A 271 11.94 17.61 -8.70
C GLN A 271 10.54 17.23 -8.17
N GLY A 272 9.79 18.17 -7.58
CA GLY A 272 8.48 17.91 -6.97
C GLY A 272 8.58 17.68 -5.46
N PRO A 273 7.50 17.21 -4.82
CA PRO A 273 6.28 16.66 -5.44
C PRO A 273 5.42 17.70 -6.20
N TYR A 274 4.73 17.24 -7.26
CA TYR A 274 3.75 17.99 -8.04
C TYR A 274 2.35 17.38 -7.84
N LYS A 275 1.36 18.20 -7.49
CA LYS A 275 -0.01 17.75 -7.17
C LYS A 275 -0.83 17.46 -8.42
N LEU A 276 -1.49 16.30 -8.44
CA LEU A 276 -2.47 15.88 -9.44
C LEU A 276 -3.88 16.31 -8.97
N ARG A 277 -4.75 16.68 -9.92
CA ARG A 277 -6.11 17.20 -9.64
C ARG A 277 -7.20 16.42 -10.38
N GLY A 278 -8.40 16.33 -9.82
CA GLY A 278 -9.54 15.71 -10.50
C GLY A 278 -10.07 16.58 -11.64
N ASN A 279 -11.01 16.05 -12.42
CA ASN A 279 -11.57 16.76 -13.59
C ASN A 279 -12.32 18.04 -13.19
N ASN A 280 -12.85 18.12 -11.97
CA ASN A 280 -13.56 19.29 -11.46
C ASN A 280 -12.71 20.14 -10.51
N GLY A 281 -11.39 19.90 -10.46
CA GLY A 281 -10.45 20.65 -9.62
C GLY A 281 -10.24 20.07 -8.22
N GLU A 282 -10.69 18.85 -7.97
CA GLU A 282 -10.51 18.12 -6.71
C GLU A 282 -9.01 17.99 -6.39
N LEU A 283 -8.61 18.38 -5.17
CA LEU A 283 -7.21 18.27 -4.73
C LEU A 283 -6.89 16.94 -4.05
N TYR A 284 -7.92 16.27 -3.55
CA TYR A 284 -7.81 14.93 -3.01
C TYR A 284 -8.29 13.96 -4.08
N VAL A 285 -7.34 13.45 -4.87
CA VAL A 285 -7.61 12.42 -5.86
C VAL A 285 -6.87 11.15 -5.47
N LEU A 286 -7.63 10.08 -5.27
CA LEU A 286 -7.07 8.75 -5.14
C LEU A 286 -6.77 8.23 -6.54
N VAL A 287 -5.50 8.28 -6.92
CA VAL A 287 -5.06 7.87 -8.26
C VAL A 287 -5.01 6.35 -8.33
N ILE A 288 -5.68 5.77 -9.33
CA ILE A 288 -5.69 4.33 -9.55
C ILE A 288 -4.27 3.87 -9.86
N SER A 289 -3.76 2.95 -9.05
CA SER A 289 -2.38 2.47 -9.16
C SER A 289 -2.07 1.91 -10.56
N GLY A 290 -0.99 2.41 -11.18
CA GLY A 290 -0.53 2.02 -12.51
C GLY A 290 -1.38 2.48 -13.69
N SER A 291 -2.34 3.37 -13.46
CA SER A 291 -3.12 4.01 -14.54
C SER A 291 -2.40 5.20 -15.17
N GLU A 292 -1.34 5.69 -14.54
CA GLU A 292 -0.68 6.94 -14.89
C GLU A 292 0.29 6.83 -16.07
N ARG A 293 0.33 7.88 -16.89
CA ARG A 293 1.27 8.09 -17.99
C ARG A 293 1.80 9.51 -17.87
N VAL A 294 3.08 9.63 -17.55
CA VAL A 294 3.77 10.92 -17.38
C VAL A 294 4.57 11.22 -18.61
N TYR A 295 4.40 12.43 -19.15
CA TYR A 295 5.10 12.91 -20.32
C TYR A 295 5.82 14.20 -20.01
N ALA A 296 7.05 14.34 -20.51
CA ALA A 296 7.78 15.60 -20.52
C ALA A 296 8.10 15.98 -21.97
N ASN A 297 7.63 17.15 -22.42
CA ASN A 297 7.76 17.61 -23.81
C ASN A 297 7.31 16.56 -24.85
N GLY A 298 6.24 15.83 -24.53
CA GLY A 298 5.70 14.75 -25.37
C GLY A 298 6.39 13.39 -25.25
N ILE A 299 7.48 13.27 -24.48
CA ILE A 299 8.21 12.00 -24.28
C ILE A 299 7.65 11.28 -23.04
N LEU A 300 7.21 10.02 -23.21
CA LEU A 300 6.73 9.17 -22.11
C LEU A 300 7.90 8.81 -21.18
N LEU A 301 7.72 9.06 -19.89
CA LEU A 301 8.68 8.79 -18.83
C LEU A 301 8.43 7.43 -18.18
N LYS A 302 9.48 6.86 -17.56
CA LYS A 302 9.44 5.58 -16.87
C LYS A 302 9.35 5.75 -15.35
N ARG A 303 8.39 5.04 -14.74
CA ARG A 303 8.22 4.99 -13.29
C ARG A 303 9.27 4.10 -12.62
N GLY A 304 9.81 4.54 -11.48
CA GLY A 304 10.63 3.77 -10.56
C GLY A 304 11.69 4.61 -9.85
N GLU A 305 12.15 4.20 -8.66
CA GLU A 305 13.20 4.93 -7.92
C GLU A 305 14.51 5.06 -8.71
N ASN A 306 14.80 4.07 -9.55
CA ASN A 306 15.96 4.02 -10.45
C ASN A 306 15.62 4.43 -11.90
N SER A 307 14.49 5.10 -12.11
CA SER A 307 13.98 5.58 -13.41
C SER A 307 13.68 7.08 -13.33
N ASP A 308 12.72 7.60 -14.11
CA ASP A 308 12.56 9.04 -14.32
C ASP A 308 11.71 9.70 -13.21
N TYR A 309 10.69 9.00 -12.70
CA TYR A 309 9.80 9.53 -11.66
C TYR A 309 9.23 8.44 -10.73
N ILE A 310 8.67 8.87 -9.61
CA ILE A 310 7.84 8.10 -8.68
C ILE A 310 6.52 8.84 -8.45
N ILE A 311 5.49 8.12 -8.02
CA ILE A 311 4.16 8.65 -7.73
C ILE A 311 3.69 8.16 -6.36
N ASP A 312 3.10 9.06 -5.58
CA ASP A 312 2.29 8.74 -4.42
C ASP A 312 0.83 8.74 -4.86
N TYR A 313 0.22 7.56 -4.95
CA TYR A 313 -1.16 7.39 -5.41
C TYR A 313 -2.20 7.96 -4.44
N ASN A 314 -1.82 8.11 -3.18
CA ASN A 314 -2.72 8.43 -2.07
C ASN A 314 -2.79 9.93 -1.92
N ALA A 315 -1.62 10.57 -2.00
CA ALA A 315 -1.51 12.00 -2.08
C ALA A 315 -1.89 12.51 -3.49
N GLY A 316 -1.87 11.67 -4.53
CA GLY A 316 -1.99 12.12 -5.91
C GLY A 316 -0.84 13.05 -6.27
N GLU A 317 0.40 12.65 -5.99
CA GLU A 317 1.60 13.50 -6.13
C GLU A 317 2.70 12.79 -6.93
N ILE A 318 3.32 13.51 -7.87
CA ILE A 318 4.43 13.00 -8.67
C ILE A 318 5.74 13.66 -8.27
N LYS A 319 6.79 12.86 -8.10
CA LYS A 319 8.14 13.32 -7.83
C LYS A 319 9.11 12.75 -8.87
N PHE A 320 9.87 13.62 -9.53
CA PHE A 320 10.94 13.22 -10.44
C PHE A 320 12.18 12.80 -9.65
N THR A 321 12.91 11.82 -10.17
CA THR A 321 14.15 11.37 -9.51
C THR A 321 15.30 12.31 -9.87
N SER A 322 16.41 12.22 -9.13
CA SER A 322 17.61 12.98 -9.49
C SER A 322 18.15 12.66 -10.88
N LEU A 323 17.79 11.50 -11.47
CA LEU A 323 18.21 11.07 -12.82
C LEU A 323 17.48 11.80 -13.96
N PHE A 324 16.36 12.48 -13.69
CA PHE A 324 15.60 13.25 -14.67
C PHE A 324 15.43 14.71 -14.23
N PRO A 325 16.43 15.58 -14.45
CA PRO A 325 16.39 16.96 -13.95
C PRO A 325 15.31 17.82 -14.62
N ILE A 326 14.32 18.27 -13.84
CA ILE A 326 13.31 19.23 -14.30
C ILE A 326 13.88 20.66 -14.50
N THR A 327 13.54 21.25 -15.65
CA THR A 327 13.84 22.66 -15.99
C THR A 327 12.56 23.48 -16.17
N SER A 328 12.69 24.80 -16.13
CA SER A 328 11.57 25.74 -16.29
C SER A 328 10.88 25.70 -17.66
N GLU A 329 11.51 25.12 -18.68
CA GLU A 329 10.97 25.04 -20.04
C GLU A 329 10.23 23.74 -20.33
N MET A 330 10.21 22.78 -19.40
CA MET A 330 9.59 21.48 -19.61
C MET A 330 8.08 21.54 -19.46
N ARG A 331 7.34 21.06 -20.46
CA ARG A 331 5.90 20.83 -20.37
C ARG A 331 5.65 19.44 -19.84
N ILE A 332 5.03 19.33 -18.68
CA ILE A 332 4.73 18.06 -18.04
C ILE A 332 3.23 17.82 -18.15
N VAL A 333 2.89 16.65 -18.68
CA VAL A 333 1.51 16.19 -18.83
C VAL A 333 1.38 14.82 -18.20
N VAL A 334 0.42 14.69 -17.30
CA VAL A 334 0.15 13.47 -16.57
C VAL A 334 -1.28 13.08 -16.87
N GLU A 335 -1.45 11.92 -17.50
CA GLU A 335 -2.77 11.28 -17.62
C GLU A 335 -2.87 10.13 -16.64
N TYR A 336 -3.99 9.95 -15.99
CA TYR A 336 -4.21 8.91 -14.98
C TYR A 336 -5.70 8.66 -14.82
N GLN A 337 -6.07 7.62 -14.09
CA GLN A 337 -7.42 7.41 -13.61
C GLN A 337 -7.46 7.70 -12.11
N TYR A 338 -8.58 8.26 -11.63
CA TYR A 338 -8.80 8.47 -10.20
C TYR A 338 -10.18 7.96 -9.80
N SER A 339 -10.33 7.56 -8.53
CA SER A 339 -11.63 7.12 -8.02
C SER A 339 -12.55 8.34 -7.87
N ASP A 340 -13.58 8.40 -8.72
CA ASP A 340 -14.72 9.30 -8.58
C ASP A 340 -15.94 8.46 -8.21
N ARG A 341 -16.64 8.83 -7.14
CA ARG A 341 -17.79 8.12 -6.60
C ARG A 341 -19.04 9.01 -6.58
N SER A 342 -19.21 9.85 -7.59
CA SER A 342 -20.42 10.68 -7.71
C SER A 342 -21.65 9.85 -8.08
N TYR A 343 -21.53 8.96 -9.08
CA TYR A 343 -22.60 8.06 -9.55
C TYR A 343 -22.10 6.62 -9.71
N THR A 344 -23.00 5.65 -9.61
CA THR A 344 -22.74 4.29 -10.14
C THR A 344 -22.67 4.38 -11.66
N ARG A 345 -21.56 3.90 -12.23
CA ARG A 345 -21.31 3.97 -13.67
C ARG A 345 -21.18 2.58 -14.28
N PHE A 346 -22.04 2.27 -15.24
CA PHE A 346 -21.97 1.02 -15.99
C PHE A 346 -21.19 1.19 -17.28
N VAL A 347 -20.40 0.18 -17.63
CA VAL A 347 -19.70 0.07 -18.91
C VAL A 347 -20.03 -1.26 -19.58
N THR A 348 -20.35 -1.21 -20.85
CA THR A 348 -20.55 -2.35 -21.73
C THR A 348 -19.56 -2.26 -22.88
N TYR A 349 -18.84 -3.34 -23.16
CA TYR A 349 -17.88 -3.41 -24.25
C TYR A 349 -18.03 -4.73 -24.98
N ALA A 350 -18.29 -4.68 -26.29
CA ALA A 350 -18.46 -5.87 -27.11
C ALA A 350 -17.79 -5.68 -28.47
N GLY A 351 -17.39 -6.78 -29.09
CA GLY A 351 -16.81 -6.72 -30.41
C GLY A 351 -16.63 -8.09 -31.04
N ALA A 352 -16.42 -8.07 -32.36
CA ALA A 352 -16.11 -9.25 -33.14
C ALA A 352 -15.00 -8.89 -34.14
N THR A 353 -13.99 -9.74 -34.23
CA THR A 353 -12.90 -9.61 -35.20
C THR A 353 -12.73 -10.91 -35.97
N HIS A 354 -12.62 -10.80 -37.29
CA HIS A 354 -12.31 -11.91 -38.19
C HIS A 354 -10.97 -11.65 -38.87
N GLN A 355 -10.06 -12.61 -38.81
CA GLN A 355 -8.73 -12.55 -39.41
C GLN A 355 -8.55 -13.71 -40.39
N ALA A 356 -8.27 -13.36 -41.64
CA ALA A 356 -7.85 -14.27 -42.69
C ALA A 356 -6.48 -13.84 -43.24
N GLU A 357 -5.87 -14.66 -44.10
CA GLU A 357 -4.52 -14.44 -44.62
C GLU A 357 -4.35 -13.06 -45.33
N LYS A 358 -5.33 -12.66 -46.15
CA LYS A 358 -5.27 -11.43 -46.95
C LYS A 358 -6.15 -10.30 -46.45
N TRP A 359 -7.03 -10.54 -45.48
CA TRP A 359 -7.94 -9.52 -44.99
C TRP A 359 -8.35 -9.74 -43.54
N SER A 360 -8.73 -8.67 -42.88
CA SER A 360 -9.35 -8.73 -41.56
C SER A 360 -10.43 -7.68 -41.42
N LEU A 361 -11.48 -7.99 -40.67
CA LEU A 361 -12.56 -7.07 -40.36
C LEU A 361 -12.84 -7.11 -38.86
N GLY A 362 -13.06 -5.97 -38.24
CA GLY A 362 -13.39 -5.82 -36.84
C GLY A 362 -14.51 -4.83 -36.62
N GLY A 363 -15.42 -5.15 -35.70
CA GLY A 363 -16.47 -4.26 -35.21
C GLY A 363 -16.45 -4.21 -33.69
N PHE A 364 -16.58 -3.01 -33.13
CA PHE A 364 -16.51 -2.76 -31.68
C PHE A 364 -17.61 -1.81 -31.25
N LEU A 365 -18.17 -2.05 -30.07
CA LEU A 365 -19.16 -1.22 -29.41
C LEU A 365 -18.74 -0.98 -27.97
N TYR A 366 -18.74 0.28 -27.55
CA TYR A 366 -18.48 0.71 -26.19
C TYR A 366 -19.61 1.63 -25.72
N LEU A 367 -20.10 1.39 -24.51
CA LEU A 367 -21.11 2.19 -23.85
C LEU A 367 -20.65 2.40 -22.41
N GLU A 368 -20.57 3.64 -21.96
CA GLU A 368 -20.34 4.00 -20.57
C GLU A 368 -21.37 5.05 -20.16
N SER A 369 -22.13 4.79 -19.09
CA SER A 369 -23.23 5.66 -18.66
C SER A 369 -23.36 5.67 -17.15
N ASP A 370 -23.55 6.86 -16.60
CA ASP A 370 -23.93 7.06 -15.20
C ASP A 370 -25.40 6.72 -14.98
N VAL A 371 -25.70 6.14 -13.82
CA VAL A 371 -27.07 5.90 -13.37
C VAL A 371 -27.56 7.13 -12.61
N LYS A 372 -28.30 8.00 -13.31
CA LYS A 372 -28.81 9.27 -12.76
C LYS A 372 -29.63 9.14 -11.46
N ASN A 373 -30.24 7.97 -11.23
CA ASN A 373 -31.07 7.71 -10.03
C ASN A 373 -30.32 6.95 -8.91
N GLN A 374 -29.01 6.76 -9.03
CA GLN A 374 -28.17 6.12 -7.99
C GLN A 374 -26.89 6.94 -7.74
N PRO A 375 -27.02 8.18 -7.21
CA PRO A 375 -25.85 8.89 -6.72
C PRO A 375 -25.22 8.14 -5.53
N LEU A 376 -23.90 8.22 -5.41
CA LEU A 376 -23.15 7.53 -4.36
C LEU A 376 -22.67 8.51 -3.28
N GLN A 377 -21.81 9.47 -3.63
CA GLN A 377 -21.30 10.49 -2.69
C GLN A 377 -22.08 11.81 -2.74
N GLN A 378 -22.83 12.08 -3.80
CA GLN A 378 -23.55 13.33 -4.01
C GLN A 378 -25.06 13.13 -3.82
N ASN A 379 -25.56 13.27 -2.59
CA ASN A 379 -27.00 13.28 -2.36
C ASN A 379 -27.61 14.60 -2.88
N LEU A 380 -28.33 14.51 -3.99
CA LEU A 380 -28.96 15.63 -4.66
C LEU A 380 -30.37 15.90 -4.11
N SER A 381 -30.66 17.14 -3.74
CA SER A 381 -32.04 17.59 -3.47
C SER A 381 -32.82 17.86 -4.76
N THR A 382 -34.14 18.02 -4.66
CA THR A 382 -35.01 18.39 -5.79
C THR A 382 -34.59 19.72 -6.43
N GLU A 383 -34.19 20.70 -5.62
CA GLU A 383 -33.72 22.01 -6.09
C GLU A 383 -32.38 21.88 -6.80
N GLN A 384 -31.48 21.02 -6.30
CA GLN A 384 -30.18 20.78 -6.92
C GLN A 384 -30.33 20.02 -8.26
N VAL A 385 -31.28 19.10 -8.38
CA VAL A 385 -31.63 18.48 -9.66
C VAL A 385 -32.17 19.52 -10.65
N ALA A 386 -33.04 20.43 -10.19
CA ALA A 386 -33.54 21.51 -11.05
C ALA A 386 -32.41 22.45 -11.54
N ILE A 387 -31.40 22.73 -10.70
CA ILE A 387 -30.18 23.45 -11.12
C ILE A 387 -29.48 22.68 -12.26
N LEU A 388 -29.26 21.37 -12.10
CA LEU A 388 -28.65 20.56 -13.15
C LEU A 388 -29.50 20.52 -14.44
N GLN A 389 -30.83 20.45 -14.34
CA GLN A 389 -31.71 20.48 -15.51
C GLN A 389 -31.62 21.79 -16.28
N ASN A 390 -31.60 22.93 -15.57
CA ASN A 390 -31.54 24.25 -16.20
C ASN A 390 -30.13 24.62 -16.69
N ALA A 391 -29.08 23.97 -16.17
CA ALA A 391 -27.69 24.24 -16.55
C ALA A 391 -27.32 23.73 -17.95
N GLY A 392 -28.08 22.80 -18.55
CA GLY A 392 -27.67 22.16 -19.81
C GLY A 392 -26.31 21.47 -19.66
N ASP A 393 -25.41 21.71 -20.62
CA ASP A 393 -24.02 21.25 -20.56
C ASP A 393 -23.07 22.24 -19.84
N ASP A 394 -23.56 23.39 -19.37
CA ASP A 394 -22.73 24.45 -18.79
C ASP A 394 -22.39 24.19 -17.31
N ILE A 395 -21.15 23.74 -17.08
CA ILE A 395 -20.63 23.43 -15.75
C ILE A 395 -20.56 24.68 -14.84
N SER A 396 -20.50 25.89 -15.39
CA SER A 396 -20.48 27.12 -14.59
C SER A 396 -21.81 27.41 -13.88
N LEU A 397 -22.91 26.86 -14.40
CA LEU A 397 -24.26 26.96 -13.84
C LEU A 397 -24.57 25.84 -12.85
N MET A 398 -23.74 24.80 -12.77
CA MET A 398 -23.92 23.63 -11.90
C MET A 398 -23.44 23.88 -10.45
N ASN A 399 -23.89 24.98 -9.84
CA ASN A 399 -23.51 25.36 -8.48
C ASN A 399 -24.75 25.49 -7.59
N ALA A 400 -24.72 24.88 -6.41
CA ALA A 400 -25.77 25.00 -5.40
C ALA A 400 -25.24 25.64 -4.11
N PRO A 401 -26.10 26.29 -3.30
CA PRO A 401 -25.74 26.69 -1.94
C PRO A 401 -25.27 25.48 -1.13
N SER A 402 -24.20 25.63 -0.34
CA SER A 402 -23.64 24.51 0.44
C SER A 402 -24.12 24.45 1.88
N ALA A 403 -24.77 25.50 2.37
CA ALA A 403 -25.12 25.65 3.78
C ALA A 403 -26.39 24.87 4.15
N TYR A 404 -26.33 24.10 5.22
CA TYR A 404 -27.50 23.44 5.83
C TYR A 404 -27.45 23.57 7.37
N ILE A 405 -28.61 23.57 8.01
CA ILE A 405 -28.71 23.68 9.47
C ILE A 405 -28.15 22.40 10.11
N ASP A 406 -27.30 22.55 11.13
CA ASP A 406 -26.69 21.43 11.84
C ASP A 406 -26.69 21.71 13.36
N SER A 407 -26.68 20.65 14.17
CA SER A 407 -26.67 20.76 15.62
C SER A 407 -25.27 21.12 16.14
N TYR A 408 -25.23 21.92 17.21
CA TYR A 408 -24.00 22.24 17.92
C TYR A 408 -23.21 20.97 18.29
N SER A 409 -21.90 21.01 18.08
CA SER A 409 -20.97 19.98 18.53
C SER A 409 -19.58 20.61 18.65
N ASP A 410 -18.88 20.29 19.74
CA ASP A 410 -17.50 20.77 19.97
C ASP A 410 -16.51 20.25 18.90
N ASN A 411 -16.89 19.20 18.15
CA ASN A 411 -16.08 18.58 17.11
C ASN A 411 -16.39 19.11 15.70
N LYS A 412 -17.23 20.15 15.54
CA LYS A 412 -17.63 20.70 14.24
C LYS A 412 -17.30 22.19 14.12
N ILE A 413 -16.85 22.61 12.94
CA ILE A 413 -16.76 24.03 12.58
C ILE A 413 -18.10 24.45 11.98
N LEU A 414 -18.83 25.30 12.70
CA LEU A 414 -20.16 25.77 12.34
C LEU A 414 -20.19 27.29 12.18
N TYR A 415 -21.19 27.77 11.45
CA TYR A 415 -21.36 29.19 11.13
C TYR A 415 -22.78 29.62 11.44
N LYS A 416 -22.98 30.82 11.98
CA LYS A 416 -24.28 31.47 12.00
C LYS A 416 -24.45 32.32 10.74
N LYS A 417 -25.69 32.46 10.28
CA LYS A 417 -26.01 33.33 9.15
C LYS A 417 -26.25 34.76 9.64
N ILE A 418 -25.57 35.73 9.05
CA ILE A 418 -25.72 37.17 9.34
C ILE A 418 -25.90 37.95 8.03
N THR A 419 -26.28 39.22 8.12
CA THR A 419 -26.40 40.11 6.94
C THR A 419 -25.39 41.25 7.04
N VAL A 420 -24.53 41.39 6.04
CA VAL A 420 -23.53 42.46 5.96
C VAL A 420 -23.74 43.22 4.65
N GLY A 421 -24.09 44.51 4.72
CA GLY A 421 -24.31 45.35 3.53
C GLY A 421 -25.44 44.88 2.61
N GLY A 422 -26.47 44.23 3.15
CA GLY A 422 -27.62 43.69 2.39
C GLY A 422 -27.41 42.30 1.79
N VAL A 423 -26.25 41.66 2.03
CA VAL A 423 -25.92 40.31 1.55
C VAL A 423 -25.89 39.34 2.73
N GLU A 424 -26.51 38.15 2.58
CA GLU A 424 -26.40 37.08 3.56
C GLU A 424 -24.99 36.46 3.53
N VAL A 425 -24.36 36.37 4.69
CA VAL A 425 -23.01 35.80 4.86
C VAL A 425 -22.96 34.87 6.07
N PHE A 426 -21.96 34.00 6.11
CA PHE A 426 -21.76 33.00 7.16
C PHE A 426 -20.59 33.42 8.05
N GLU A 427 -20.89 33.70 9.31
CA GLU A 427 -19.90 34.05 10.33
C GLU A 427 -19.68 32.85 11.25
N TYR A 428 -18.43 32.48 11.52
CA TYR A 428 -18.11 31.37 12.41
C TYR A 428 -18.75 31.56 13.79
N SER A 429 -19.41 30.52 14.32
CA SER A 429 -20.00 30.53 15.67
C SER A 429 -19.85 29.16 16.34
N ASN A 430 -19.52 29.19 17.63
CA ASN A 430 -19.47 28.05 18.54
C ASN A 430 -20.44 28.21 19.72
N VAL A 431 -21.50 29.00 19.54
CA VAL A 431 -22.50 29.23 20.58
C VAL A 431 -23.65 28.25 20.40
N SER A 432 -23.89 27.40 21.41
CA SER A 432 -24.92 26.35 21.34
C SER A 432 -26.36 26.87 21.22
N THR A 433 -26.60 28.14 21.54
CA THR A 433 -27.91 28.80 21.39
C THR A 433 -28.15 29.44 20.02
N ASP A 434 -27.12 29.54 19.17
CA ASP A 434 -27.26 30.10 17.82
C ASP A 434 -27.91 29.07 16.87
N VAL A 435 -28.58 29.57 15.81
CA VAL A 435 -28.93 28.72 14.66
C VAL A 435 -27.67 28.51 13.82
N LEU A 436 -27.10 27.32 13.95
CA LEU A 436 -25.83 26.95 13.34
C LEU A 436 -26.01 26.24 12.00
N TYR A 437 -25.13 26.58 11.07
CA TYR A 437 -25.04 26.04 9.73
C TYR A 437 -23.70 25.33 9.55
N ASN A 438 -23.75 24.16 8.94
CA ASN A 438 -22.59 23.51 8.36
C ASN A 438 -22.43 24.04 6.93
N VAL A 439 -21.28 24.68 6.65
CA VAL A 439 -21.04 25.40 5.39
C VAL A 439 -19.77 24.87 4.76
N LYS A 440 -19.88 24.41 3.51
CA LYS A 440 -18.72 24.00 2.70
C LYS A 440 -18.28 25.16 1.82
N PHE A 441 -17.03 25.59 1.99
CA PHE A 441 -16.42 26.64 1.17
C PHE A 441 -15.61 26.04 0.03
N SER A 442 -15.98 26.39 -1.21
CA SER A 442 -15.28 25.99 -2.44
C SER A 442 -14.30 27.07 -2.86
N LEU A 443 -13.08 26.68 -3.26
CA LEU A 443 -12.09 27.60 -3.83
C LEU A 443 -12.54 28.01 -5.24
N VAL A 444 -12.82 29.30 -5.44
CA VAL A 444 -13.23 29.85 -6.74
C VAL A 444 -12.09 30.58 -7.46
N GLY A 445 -10.98 30.85 -6.77
CA GLY A 445 -9.80 31.49 -7.35
C GLY A 445 -9.49 32.84 -6.68
N THR A 446 -8.27 33.33 -6.87
CA THR A 446 -7.81 34.57 -6.22
C THR A 446 -8.66 35.77 -6.63
N ASN A 447 -9.21 36.51 -5.66
CA ASN A 447 -10.11 37.66 -5.87
C ASN A 447 -11.39 37.33 -6.65
N GLN A 448 -11.84 36.06 -6.62
CA GLN A 448 -13.08 35.61 -7.27
C GLN A 448 -14.15 35.19 -6.26
N GLY A 449 -13.83 35.20 -4.95
CA GLY A 449 -14.72 34.79 -3.88
C GLY A 449 -14.90 35.85 -2.80
N ASN A 450 -15.89 35.65 -1.93
CA ASN A 450 -16.17 36.56 -0.83
C ASN A 450 -15.53 36.14 0.51
N TYR A 451 -14.81 35.01 0.56
CA TYR A 451 -14.25 34.47 1.80
C TYR A 451 -12.74 34.22 1.75
N THR A 452 -12.05 34.44 2.88
CA THR A 452 -10.63 34.13 3.11
C THR A 452 -10.48 33.17 4.29
N LEU A 453 -9.33 32.49 4.42
CA LEU A 453 -9.08 31.52 5.49
C LEU A 453 -8.35 32.22 6.66
N ILE A 454 -8.84 32.07 7.91
CA ILE A 454 -8.27 32.75 9.10
C ILE A 454 -7.46 31.80 9.99
N ASN A 455 -7.94 30.57 10.26
CA ASN A 455 -7.36 29.70 11.30
C ASN A 455 -6.93 28.32 10.77
N ASN A 456 -5.76 27.86 11.22
CA ASN A 456 -5.15 26.56 10.87
C ASN A 456 -4.78 25.69 12.10
N ASN A 457 -5.15 26.10 13.33
CA ASN A 457 -4.75 25.43 14.58
C ASN A 457 -5.84 24.52 15.19
N ALA A 458 -7.09 24.59 14.71
CA ALA A 458 -8.19 23.71 15.12
C ALA A 458 -8.28 22.48 14.20
N VAL A 459 -9.10 21.48 14.58
CA VAL A 459 -9.37 20.24 13.81
C VAL A 459 -10.08 20.50 12.45
N GLY A 460 -10.27 21.77 12.04
CA GLY A 460 -10.85 22.20 10.76
C GLY A 460 -10.51 23.66 10.35
N LYS A 461 -10.90 24.04 9.12
CA LYS A 461 -10.62 25.35 8.48
C LYS A 461 -11.73 26.37 8.77
N ILE A 462 -11.37 27.56 9.27
CA ILE A 462 -12.31 28.66 9.54
C ILE A 462 -12.19 29.74 8.46
N TYR A 463 -13.32 30.11 7.85
CA TYR A 463 -13.41 31.10 6.79
C TYR A 463 -14.02 32.42 7.29
N GLN A 464 -13.46 33.55 6.86
CA GLN A 464 -14.02 34.89 7.08
C GLN A 464 -14.65 35.42 5.82
N TYR A 465 -15.78 36.10 5.96
CA TYR A 465 -16.27 36.98 4.91
C TYR A 465 -15.39 38.23 4.80
N VAL A 466 -15.05 38.62 3.57
CA VAL A 466 -14.36 39.87 3.24
C VAL A 466 -15.20 40.62 2.21
N ALA A 467 -15.67 41.80 2.58
CA ALA A 467 -16.54 42.60 1.73
C ALA A 467 -15.83 43.00 0.42
N PRO A 468 -16.53 42.97 -0.74
CA PRO A 468 -16.01 43.49 -1.99
C PRO A 468 -15.64 44.97 -1.90
N VAL A 469 -14.54 45.37 -2.56
CA VAL A 469 -14.14 46.78 -2.69
C VAL A 469 -14.50 47.24 -4.11
N ALA A 470 -15.34 48.28 -4.22
CA ALA A 470 -15.85 48.78 -5.51
C ALA A 470 -16.50 47.70 -6.41
N GLY A 471 -17.16 46.70 -5.81
CA GLY A 471 -17.77 45.58 -6.52
C GLY A 471 -16.82 44.43 -6.89
N ILE A 472 -15.52 44.57 -6.61
CA ILE A 472 -14.53 43.52 -6.85
C ILE A 472 -14.34 42.69 -5.58
N LYS A 473 -14.62 41.39 -5.69
CA LYS A 473 -14.42 40.40 -4.63
C LYS A 473 -12.95 40.35 -4.19
N GLN A 474 -12.72 40.23 -2.88
CA GLN A 474 -11.37 40.26 -2.28
C GLN A 474 -10.93 38.91 -1.70
N GLY A 475 -11.85 37.94 -1.64
CA GLY A 475 -11.59 36.60 -1.14
C GLY A 475 -11.32 35.58 -2.25
N ASN A 476 -11.08 34.35 -1.82
CA ASN A 476 -10.73 33.22 -2.70
C ASN A 476 -11.78 32.10 -2.69
N TYR A 477 -12.73 32.15 -1.76
CA TYR A 477 -13.69 31.08 -1.49
C TYR A 477 -15.14 31.58 -1.52
N GLU A 478 -16.07 30.66 -1.83
CA GLU A 478 -17.52 30.89 -1.79
C GLU A 478 -18.26 29.73 -1.10
N PRO A 479 -19.39 29.99 -0.41
CA PRO A 479 -20.21 28.97 0.27
C PRO A 479 -21.10 28.22 -0.73
N ILE A 480 -20.50 27.64 -1.76
CA ILE A 480 -21.17 26.89 -2.83
C ILE A 480 -20.64 25.46 -2.92
N SER A 481 -21.50 24.53 -3.27
CA SER A 481 -21.16 23.17 -3.66
C SER A 481 -21.31 23.02 -5.17
N ARG A 482 -20.23 22.62 -5.85
CA ARG A 482 -20.27 22.27 -7.27
C ARG A 482 -20.99 20.94 -7.43
N LEU A 483 -22.04 20.92 -8.24
CA LEU A 483 -22.82 19.71 -8.55
C LEU A 483 -22.19 19.00 -9.75
N ILE A 484 -22.16 17.68 -9.70
CA ILE A 484 -21.70 16.83 -10.82
C ILE A 484 -22.94 16.25 -11.50
N ALA A 485 -23.05 16.45 -12.81
CA ALA A 485 -24.11 15.87 -13.64
C ALA A 485 -23.75 14.43 -14.06
N PRO A 486 -24.73 13.53 -14.20
CA PRO A 486 -24.53 12.19 -14.73
C PRO A 486 -24.31 12.24 -16.24
N THR A 487 -23.30 11.51 -16.73
CA THR A 487 -22.83 11.56 -18.13
C THR A 487 -23.01 10.23 -18.87
N LYS A 488 -22.98 10.27 -20.21
CA LYS A 488 -23.02 9.09 -21.08
C LYS A 488 -22.11 9.25 -22.28
N ILE A 489 -21.30 8.25 -22.58
CA ILE A 489 -20.52 8.13 -23.81
C ILE A 489 -20.75 6.78 -24.48
N GLN A 490 -21.07 6.79 -25.77
CA GLN A 490 -21.24 5.61 -26.60
C GLN A 490 -20.37 5.75 -27.84
N ILE A 491 -19.66 4.70 -28.23
CA ILE A 491 -18.80 4.69 -29.41
C ILE A 491 -18.97 3.34 -30.11
N ALA A 492 -19.19 3.36 -31.42
CA ALA A 492 -19.13 2.17 -32.25
C ALA A 492 -18.10 2.37 -33.36
N THR A 493 -17.25 1.38 -33.60
CA THR A 493 -16.24 1.43 -34.67
C THR A 493 -16.27 0.18 -35.54
N ILE A 494 -16.00 0.38 -36.83
CA ILE A 494 -15.80 -0.68 -37.82
C ILE A 494 -14.46 -0.42 -38.48
N LEU A 495 -13.58 -1.41 -38.50
CA LEU A 495 -12.28 -1.33 -39.16
C LEU A 495 -12.01 -2.54 -40.03
N GLY A 496 -11.35 -2.32 -41.16
CA GLY A 496 -10.99 -3.37 -42.10
C GLY A 496 -9.58 -3.19 -42.63
N LYS A 497 -8.91 -4.29 -42.91
CA LYS A 497 -7.58 -4.33 -43.53
C LYS A 497 -7.61 -5.30 -44.70
N TYR A 498 -6.97 -4.93 -45.81
CA TYR A 498 -6.86 -5.73 -47.01
C TYR A 498 -5.41 -5.67 -47.56
N ILE A 499 -4.81 -6.84 -47.70
CA ILE A 499 -3.43 -7.05 -48.17
C ILE A 499 -3.50 -7.90 -49.45
N PRO A 500 -3.76 -7.30 -50.62
CA PRO A 500 -3.86 -8.05 -51.87
C PRO A 500 -2.53 -8.66 -52.32
N SER A 501 -1.39 -8.05 -51.92
CA SER A 501 -0.03 -8.55 -52.16
C SER A 501 0.94 -8.01 -51.11
N ASP A 502 2.15 -8.57 -51.04
CA ASP A 502 3.22 -8.07 -50.15
C ASP A 502 3.64 -6.61 -50.41
N LYS A 503 3.21 -6.03 -51.54
CA LYS A 503 3.52 -4.65 -51.95
C LYS A 503 2.42 -3.66 -51.61
N THR A 504 1.22 -4.11 -51.26
CA THR A 504 0.05 -3.24 -51.13
C THR A 504 -0.70 -3.56 -49.85
N ASN A 505 -0.95 -2.54 -49.04
CA ASN A 505 -1.78 -2.65 -47.85
C ASN A 505 -2.77 -1.49 -47.83
N PHE A 506 -4.04 -1.81 -47.62
CA PHE A 506 -5.12 -0.85 -47.46
C PHE A 506 -5.84 -1.13 -46.15
N ASP A 507 -6.15 -0.11 -45.38
CA ASP A 507 -6.97 -0.24 -44.19
C ASP A 507 -7.86 0.98 -43.98
N PHE A 508 -9.02 0.77 -43.37
CA PHE A 508 -9.99 1.81 -43.10
C PHE A 508 -10.58 1.62 -41.70
N GLU A 509 -11.08 2.72 -41.13
CA GLU A 509 -11.80 2.73 -39.87
C GLU A 509 -12.89 3.80 -39.91
N ILE A 510 -14.10 3.46 -39.47
CA ILE A 510 -15.22 4.39 -39.32
C ILE A 510 -15.67 4.31 -37.87
N GLY A 511 -15.89 5.46 -37.24
CA GLY A 511 -16.37 5.57 -35.87
C GLY A 511 -17.59 6.48 -35.78
N VAL A 512 -18.55 6.12 -34.95
CA VAL A 512 -19.66 6.99 -34.55
C VAL A 512 -19.67 7.12 -33.02
N SER A 513 -19.95 8.31 -32.52
CA SER A 513 -20.04 8.57 -31.08
C SER A 513 -21.33 9.28 -30.70
N ASN A 514 -21.78 9.06 -29.48
CA ASN A 514 -22.86 9.78 -28.82
C ASN A 514 -22.41 10.12 -27.40
N ASN A 515 -22.13 11.40 -27.12
CA ASN A 515 -21.61 11.86 -25.83
C ASN A 515 -22.50 12.96 -25.27
N ASP A 516 -23.08 12.70 -24.10
CA ASP A 516 -24.06 13.51 -23.40
C ASP A 516 -23.49 13.85 -22.02
N LEU A 517 -23.33 15.15 -21.73
CA LEU A 517 -22.68 15.65 -20.52
C LEU A 517 -23.64 15.84 -19.36
N ASN A 518 -24.96 15.68 -19.58
CA ASN A 518 -25.96 15.87 -18.53
C ASN A 518 -27.27 15.11 -18.81
N LEU A 519 -27.37 13.88 -18.30
CA LEU A 519 -28.55 13.02 -18.43
C LEU A 519 -29.81 13.52 -17.67
N PHE A 520 -29.73 14.64 -16.95
CA PHE A 520 -30.89 15.31 -16.37
C PHE A 520 -31.52 16.35 -17.31
N SER A 521 -30.73 16.95 -18.20
CA SER A 521 -31.17 18.01 -19.11
C SER A 521 -31.42 17.46 -20.51
N SER A 522 -32.33 18.11 -21.25
CA SER A 522 -32.48 17.92 -22.70
C SER A 522 -31.99 19.14 -23.51
N LEU A 523 -31.53 20.18 -22.82
CA LEU A 523 -30.87 21.34 -23.44
C LEU A 523 -29.53 20.86 -24.04
N ASP A 524 -29.15 21.43 -25.19
CA ASP A 524 -27.89 21.18 -25.90
C ASP A 524 -27.66 19.80 -26.55
N ASP A 525 -28.61 18.86 -26.45
CA ASP A 525 -28.49 17.49 -26.98
C ASP A 525 -28.23 17.35 -28.51
N ASN A 526 -28.44 18.42 -29.27
CA ASN A 526 -28.21 18.44 -30.73
C ASN A 526 -26.73 18.25 -31.11
N ASN A 527 -25.78 18.48 -30.19
CA ASN A 527 -24.35 18.39 -30.44
C ASN A 527 -23.72 17.05 -29.99
N ASN A 528 -24.51 16.11 -29.46
CA ASN A 528 -24.01 14.88 -28.82
C ASN A 528 -23.44 13.85 -29.81
N LYS A 529 -23.96 13.80 -31.04
CA LYS A 529 -23.66 12.75 -32.03
C LYS A 529 -22.64 13.21 -33.06
N GLY A 530 -21.62 12.39 -33.32
CA GLY A 530 -20.60 12.68 -34.33
C GLY A 530 -20.09 11.45 -35.07
N ILE A 531 -19.45 11.67 -36.22
CA ILE A 531 -18.79 10.65 -37.04
C ILE A 531 -17.31 10.95 -37.26
N ALA A 532 -16.50 9.90 -37.35
CA ALA A 532 -15.11 9.96 -37.75
C ALA A 532 -14.79 8.86 -38.78
N THR A 533 -13.85 9.12 -39.68
CA THR A 533 -13.41 8.18 -40.72
C THR A 533 -11.91 8.30 -40.91
N LYS A 534 -11.26 7.17 -41.17
CA LYS A 534 -9.85 7.07 -41.46
C LYS A 534 -9.65 6.07 -42.60
N ILE A 535 -8.81 6.43 -43.56
CA ILE A 535 -8.43 5.59 -44.69
C ILE A 535 -6.90 5.64 -44.80
N ASN A 536 -6.26 4.48 -44.92
CA ASN A 536 -4.83 4.31 -45.09
C ASN A 536 -4.54 3.48 -46.34
N GLY A 537 -3.60 3.96 -47.15
CA GLY A 537 -3.02 3.22 -48.27
C GLY A 537 -1.51 3.22 -48.17
N LYS A 538 -0.91 2.04 -48.36
CA LYS A 538 0.54 1.85 -48.45
C LYS A 538 0.87 1.04 -49.69
N GLN A 539 1.73 1.59 -50.55
CA GLN A 539 2.17 0.94 -51.79
C GLN A 539 3.70 0.93 -51.85
N ARG A 540 4.30 -0.26 -52.01
CA ARG A 540 5.71 -0.42 -52.32
C ARG A 540 5.95 -0.12 -53.79
N ILE A 541 6.68 0.95 -54.05
CA ILE A 541 7.00 1.43 -55.40
C ILE A 541 8.38 0.97 -55.86
N PHE A 542 9.28 0.64 -54.93
CA PHE A 542 10.62 0.14 -55.24
C PHE A 542 11.09 -0.92 -54.24
N SER A 543 11.77 -1.96 -54.71
CA SER A 543 12.27 -3.07 -53.87
C SER A 543 13.50 -3.74 -54.46
N ARG A 544 14.71 -3.35 -54.00
CA ARG A 544 15.98 -4.04 -54.29
C ARG A 544 16.89 -4.08 -53.06
N LYS A 545 18.02 -3.34 -53.09
CA LYS A 545 18.93 -3.15 -51.94
C LYS A 545 18.28 -2.33 -50.83
N PHE A 546 17.34 -1.46 -51.19
CA PHE A 546 16.47 -0.70 -50.30
C PHE A 546 15.03 -0.81 -50.81
N THR A 547 14.07 -0.49 -49.95
CA THR A 547 12.64 -0.44 -50.29
C THR A 547 12.13 0.99 -50.17
N ILE A 548 11.21 1.37 -51.06
CA ILE A 548 10.48 2.63 -50.96
C ILE A 548 8.99 2.32 -50.92
N ASP A 549 8.34 2.74 -49.85
CA ASP A 549 6.91 2.63 -49.67
C ASP A 549 6.28 4.03 -49.70
N ALA A 550 5.37 4.26 -50.65
CA ALA A 550 4.50 5.44 -50.66
C ALA A 550 3.33 5.22 -49.69
N ILE A 551 2.99 6.25 -48.91
CA ILE A 551 1.90 6.22 -47.94
C ILE A 551 0.93 7.36 -48.21
N ALA A 552 -0.36 7.09 -48.04
CA ALA A 552 -1.42 8.07 -48.00
C ALA A 552 -2.38 7.72 -46.86
N ASN A 553 -2.69 8.68 -46.01
CA ASN A 553 -3.65 8.57 -44.93
C ASN A 553 -4.58 9.79 -45.00
N TYR A 554 -5.88 9.55 -44.93
CA TYR A 554 -6.88 10.59 -44.83
C TYR A 554 -7.75 10.33 -43.61
N GLN A 555 -7.93 11.34 -42.77
CA GLN A 555 -8.72 11.26 -41.56
C GLN A 555 -9.70 12.44 -41.51
N LEU A 556 -10.96 12.16 -41.23
CA LEU A 556 -12.04 13.13 -41.05
C LEU A 556 -12.67 12.91 -39.67
N ILE A 557 -12.82 13.96 -38.87
CA ILE A 557 -13.45 13.92 -37.55
C ILE A 557 -14.45 15.07 -37.47
N GLN A 558 -15.74 14.77 -37.36
CA GLN A 558 -16.77 15.77 -37.12
C GLN A 558 -16.61 16.40 -35.73
N ASN A 559 -16.95 17.69 -35.58
CA ASN A 559 -16.78 18.45 -34.33
C ASN A 559 -17.39 17.77 -33.08
N SER A 560 -18.53 17.11 -33.25
CA SER A 560 -19.27 16.40 -32.20
C SER A 560 -18.74 14.99 -31.90
N PHE A 561 -17.75 14.49 -32.65
CA PHE A 561 -17.19 13.17 -32.39
C PHE A 561 -16.29 13.19 -31.14
N LYS A 562 -16.51 12.24 -30.22
CA LYS A 562 -15.76 12.12 -28.96
C LYS A 562 -15.13 10.73 -28.83
N THR A 563 -13.99 10.69 -28.16
CA THR A 563 -13.25 9.47 -27.83
C THR A 563 -13.02 9.35 -26.34
N ILE A 564 -12.70 8.14 -25.88
CA ILE A 564 -12.43 7.86 -24.46
C ILE A 564 -11.05 8.39 -24.07
N GLU A 565 -10.01 7.99 -24.80
CA GLU A 565 -8.67 8.55 -24.68
C GLU A 565 -8.38 9.52 -25.83
N ARG A 566 -7.31 10.31 -25.72
CA ARG A 566 -6.90 11.24 -26.77
C ARG A 566 -6.59 10.50 -28.09
N LEU A 567 -6.96 11.12 -29.20
CA LEU A 567 -6.67 10.63 -30.55
C LEU A 567 -5.23 10.88 -31.01
N PHE A 568 -4.67 12.02 -30.62
CA PHE A 568 -3.37 12.47 -31.08
C PHE A 568 -2.33 12.50 -29.96
N THR A 569 -1.08 12.74 -30.32
CA THR A 569 0.00 12.95 -29.34
C THR A 569 -0.26 14.19 -28.49
N ILE A 570 0.33 14.26 -27.29
CA ILE A 570 0.16 15.39 -26.37
C ILE A 570 0.57 16.72 -26.99
N GLU A 571 1.59 16.67 -27.84
CA GLU A 571 2.13 17.84 -28.50
C GLU A 571 1.35 18.19 -29.78
N PHE A 572 0.32 17.42 -30.20
CA PHE A 572 -0.38 17.64 -31.46
C PHE A 572 -0.90 19.07 -31.62
N ASN A 573 -1.64 19.59 -30.63
CA ASN A 573 -2.16 20.97 -30.70
C ASN A 573 -1.03 21.99 -30.83
N ARG A 574 0.10 21.75 -30.13
CA ARG A 574 1.26 22.63 -30.21
C ARG A 574 1.98 22.52 -31.55
N ASP A 575 2.14 21.31 -32.07
CA ASP A 575 2.81 21.06 -33.34
C ASP A 575 2.04 21.60 -34.54
N TRP A 576 0.78 22.01 -34.33
CA TRP A 576 -0.09 22.70 -35.28
C TRP A 576 -0.44 24.15 -34.86
N ASN A 577 0.05 24.64 -33.71
CA ASN A 577 -0.34 25.94 -33.13
C ASN A 577 -1.85 26.16 -33.00
N LEU A 578 -2.59 25.13 -32.60
CA LEU A 578 -4.03 25.20 -32.37
C LEU A 578 -4.31 25.87 -31.02
N ALA A 579 -4.86 27.08 -31.05
CA ALA A 579 -5.32 27.79 -29.85
C ALA A 579 -6.76 27.41 -29.49
N THR A 580 -7.65 27.46 -30.47
CA THR A 580 -9.02 26.96 -30.40
C THR A 580 -9.27 26.06 -31.60
N THR A 581 -10.00 24.97 -31.41
CA THR A 581 -10.40 24.06 -32.49
C THR A 581 -11.91 24.09 -32.57
N SER A 582 -12.47 24.50 -33.71
CA SER A 582 -13.90 24.47 -33.97
C SER A 582 -14.17 23.94 -35.37
N GLY A 583 -15.26 23.19 -35.51
CA GLY A 583 -15.68 22.64 -36.79
C GLY A 583 -15.09 21.26 -37.07
N THR A 584 -15.36 20.78 -38.28
CA THR A 584 -14.94 19.43 -38.72
C THR A 584 -13.46 19.44 -39.06
N GLN A 585 -12.72 18.48 -38.51
CA GLN A 585 -11.29 18.31 -38.73
C GLN A 585 -11.04 17.36 -39.92
N SER A 586 -10.24 17.77 -40.90
CA SER A 586 -9.69 16.89 -41.92
C SER A 586 -8.16 16.92 -41.90
N LEU A 587 -7.53 15.74 -41.84
CA LEU A 587 -6.09 15.56 -41.88
C LEU A 587 -5.72 14.64 -43.04
N LEU A 588 -5.04 15.18 -44.05
CA LEU A 588 -4.41 14.40 -45.12
C LEU A 588 -2.92 14.27 -44.81
N THR A 589 -2.40 13.06 -44.83
CA THR A 589 -1.00 12.73 -44.64
C THR A 589 -0.51 11.92 -45.83
N THR A 590 0.53 12.37 -46.53
CA THR A 590 1.13 11.64 -47.67
C THR A 590 2.64 11.68 -47.60
N GLY A 591 3.33 10.67 -48.10
CA GLY A 591 4.79 10.63 -47.96
C GLY A 591 5.48 9.41 -48.55
N LEU A 592 6.80 9.40 -48.39
CA LEU A 592 7.69 8.32 -48.82
C LEU A 592 8.51 7.82 -47.63
N ASN A 593 8.45 6.51 -47.41
CA ASN A 593 9.30 5.80 -46.45
C ASN A 593 10.39 5.05 -47.21
N PHE A 594 11.64 5.41 -46.96
CA PHE A 594 12.84 4.76 -47.48
C PHE A 594 13.41 3.85 -46.40
N ASP A 595 13.49 2.56 -46.67
CA ASP A 595 14.09 1.57 -45.78
C ASP A 595 15.37 1.03 -46.42
N PHE A 596 16.51 1.42 -45.83
CA PHE A 596 17.85 1.02 -46.24
C PHE A 596 18.31 -0.27 -45.53
N LYS A 597 17.36 -1.08 -45.03
CA LYS A 597 17.55 -2.35 -44.33
C LYS A 597 18.49 -2.18 -43.13
N GLN A 598 19.72 -2.68 -43.23
CA GLN A 598 20.70 -2.65 -42.13
C GLN A 598 21.23 -1.24 -41.84
N ASN A 599 21.14 -0.32 -42.80
CA ASN A 599 21.69 1.03 -42.68
C ASN A 599 20.71 2.06 -42.10
N GLY A 600 19.46 1.65 -41.81
CA GLY A 600 18.43 2.47 -41.19
C GLY A 600 17.34 2.96 -42.17
N PHE A 601 16.69 4.08 -41.88
CA PHE A 601 15.55 4.57 -42.65
C PHE A 601 15.56 6.10 -42.83
N ALA A 602 14.86 6.58 -43.85
CA ALA A 602 14.49 7.98 -44.02
C ALA A 602 13.00 8.08 -44.38
N LYS A 603 12.35 9.15 -43.95
CA LYS A 603 10.93 9.38 -44.13
C LYS A 603 10.69 10.85 -44.43
N TYR A 604 9.97 11.11 -45.52
CA TYR A 604 9.42 12.41 -45.83
C TYR A 604 7.90 12.33 -45.79
N GLN A 605 7.27 13.26 -45.09
CA GLN A 605 5.83 13.29 -44.90
C GLN A 605 5.33 14.73 -45.06
N LEU A 606 4.30 14.89 -45.88
CA LEU A 606 3.52 16.11 -46.06
C LEU A 606 2.17 15.91 -45.39
N GLU A 607 1.78 16.84 -44.54
CA GLU A 607 0.49 16.83 -43.87
C GLU A 607 -0.27 18.12 -44.17
N LYS A 608 -1.57 18.00 -44.40
CA LYS A 608 -2.51 19.10 -44.52
C LYS A 608 -3.59 18.90 -43.47
N LEU A 609 -3.72 19.86 -42.55
CA LEU A 609 -4.75 19.88 -41.53
C LEU A 609 -5.67 21.07 -41.78
N ASP A 610 -6.97 20.82 -41.79
CA ASP A 610 -8.00 21.84 -41.88
C ASP A 610 -9.05 21.61 -40.79
N PHE A 611 -9.46 22.69 -40.12
CA PHE A 611 -10.67 22.78 -39.33
C PHE A 611 -11.60 23.74 -40.06
N SER A 612 -12.82 23.28 -40.39
CA SER A 612 -13.75 23.98 -41.30
C SER A 612 -13.97 25.45 -40.94
N ASP A 613 -13.90 25.81 -39.67
CA ASP A 613 -14.37 27.11 -39.20
C ASP A 613 -13.21 28.07 -38.89
N ASN A 614 -12.01 27.58 -38.56
CA ASN A 614 -11.02 28.43 -37.91
C ASN A 614 -9.54 28.18 -38.20
N PHE A 615 -9.15 27.12 -38.93
CA PHE A 615 -7.73 26.79 -39.12
C PHE A 615 -7.44 26.01 -40.41
N SER A 616 -6.33 26.35 -41.07
CA SER A 616 -5.76 25.61 -42.20
C SER A 616 -4.24 25.65 -42.10
N GLY A 617 -3.59 24.48 -42.19
CA GLY A 617 -2.12 24.38 -42.10
C GLY A 617 -1.53 23.30 -42.99
N ILE A 618 -0.30 23.54 -43.45
CA ILE A 618 0.53 22.56 -44.16
C ILE A 618 1.81 22.35 -43.36
N ARG A 619 2.14 21.08 -43.11
CA ARG A 619 3.32 20.68 -42.35
C ARG A 619 4.17 19.69 -43.14
N HIS A 620 5.46 19.98 -43.25
CA HIS A 620 6.46 19.07 -43.78
C HIS A 620 7.19 18.42 -42.62
N ILE A 621 7.43 17.11 -42.69
CA ILE A 621 8.14 16.33 -41.69
C ILE A 621 9.24 15.52 -42.39
N ILE A 622 10.46 15.63 -41.88
CA ILE A 622 11.61 14.84 -42.30
C ILE A 622 12.13 14.09 -41.09
N GLN A 623 12.14 12.76 -41.16
CA GLN A 623 12.64 11.88 -40.11
C GLN A 623 13.65 10.91 -40.70
N GLY A 624 14.74 10.63 -40.00
CA GLY A 624 15.72 9.67 -40.47
C GLY A 624 16.61 9.15 -39.36
N ASN A 625 16.96 7.88 -39.45
CA ASN A 625 17.97 7.25 -38.62
C ASN A 625 18.91 6.49 -39.55
N PHE A 626 20.14 6.97 -39.68
CA PHE A 626 21.15 6.38 -40.53
C PHE A 626 22.28 5.82 -39.67
N LYS A 627 22.51 4.51 -39.76
CA LYS A 627 23.50 3.80 -38.96
C LYS A 627 24.47 3.08 -39.86
N THR A 628 25.73 3.50 -39.83
CA THR A 628 26.86 2.77 -40.42
C THR A 628 27.71 2.16 -39.31
N LYS A 629 28.82 1.50 -39.67
CA LYS A 629 29.76 0.92 -38.71
C LYS A 629 30.26 1.92 -37.66
N ASN A 630 30.49 3.18 -38.08
CA ASN A 630 31.06 4.22 -37.21
C ASN A 630 30.08 5.37 -36.96
N LEU A 631 29.19 5.71 -37.90
CA LEU A 631 28.31 6.87 -37.79
C LEU A 631 26.89 6.46 -37.43
N ASN A 632 26.29 7.14 -36.45
CA ASN A 632 24.87 7.10 -36.17
C ASN A 632 24.33 8.53 -36.25
N LEU A 633 23.46 8.79 -37.22
CA LEU A 633 22.81 10.08 -37.44
C LEU A 633 21.32 9.92 -37.25
N GLN A 634 20.75 10.71 -36.34
CA GLN A 634 19.32 10.82 -36.11
C GLN A 634 18.87 12.23 -36.46
N GLN A 635 17.83 12.33 -37.27
CA GLN A 635 17.27 13.59 -37.76
C GLN A 635 15.76 13.58 -37.57
N ASN A 636 15.22 14.60 -36.91
CA ASN A 636 13.80 14.89 -36.85
C ASN A 636 13.61 16.38 -37.13
N ALA A 637 12.94 16.74 -38.22
CA ALA A 637 12.63 18.12 -38.54
C ALA A 637 11.16 18.26 -38.95
N SER A 638 10.55 19.38 -38.58
CA SER A 638 9.22 19.76 -39.06
C SER A 638 9.14 21.23 -39.39
N PHE A 639 8.41 21.57 -40.44
CA PHE A 639 8.11 22.94 -40.82
C PHE A 639 6.61 23.07 -41.06
N LEU A 640 5.94 23.90 -40.26
CA LEU A 640 4.52 24.22 -40.37
C LEU A 640 4.36 25.63 -40.88
N LYS A 641 3.44 25.82 -41.82
CA LYS A 641 2.83 27.10 -42.14
C LYS A 641 1.32 26.97 -41.99
N SER A 642 0.70 27.87 -41.24
CA SER A 642 -0.75 27.84 -41.03
C SER A 642 -1.37 29.24 -41.01
N THR A 643 -2.66 29.24 -41.31
CA THR A 643 -3.55 30.39 -41.31
C THR A 643 -4.76 30.06 -40.45
N GLY A 644 -5.08 30.90 -39.49
CA GLY A 644 -6.29 30.77 -38.67
C GLY A 644 -7.06 32.09 -38.62
N THR A 645 -8.21 32.11 -37.95
CA THR A 645 -9.05 33.33 -37.84
C THR A 645 -8.37 34.44 -37.01
N VAL A 646 -7.73 34.07 -35.90
CA VAL A 646 -7.07 35.01 -34.98
C VAL A 646 -5.63 35.30 -35.39
N SER A 647 -4.90 34.29 -35.88
CA SER A 647 -3.47 34.42 -36.16
C SER A 647 -2.98 33.50 -37.26
N ASN A 648 -1.99 33.97 -38.01
CA ASN A 648 -1.18 33.16 -38.91
C ASN A 648 0.09 32.71 -38.20
N SER A 649 0.56 31.48 -38.47
CA SER A 649 1.77 30.99 -37.82
C SER A 649 2.75 30.27 -38.75
N SER A 650 4.03 30.37 -38.39
CA SER A 650 5.14 29.62 -38.96
C SER A 650 5.88 28.94 -37.82
N PHE A 651 6.04 27.62 -37.89
CA PHE A 651 6.70 26.86 -36.83
C PHE A 651 7.72 25.89 -37.40
N VAL A 652 9.00 26.16 -37.11
CA VAL A 652 10.13 25.28 -37.43
C VAL A 652 10.53 24.51 -36.18
N ARG A 653 10.71 23.19 -36.29
CA ARG A 653 11.36 22.37 -35.27
C ARG A 653 12.45 21.52 -35.91
N ASN A 654 13.57 21.38 -35.22
CA ASN A 654 14.67 20.54 -35.65
C ASN A 654 15.31 19.88 -34.44
N GLN A 655 15.62 18.59 -34.54
CA GLN A 655 16.42 17.83 -33.61
C GLN A 655 17.34 16.91 -34.41
N THR A 656 18.63 17.19 -34.33
CA THR A 656 19.69 16.39 -34.96
C THR A 656 20.58 15.84 -33.86
N VAL A 657 20.92 14.55 -33.93
CA VAL A 657 21.94 13.93 -33.10
C VAL A 657 22.87 13.14 -34.00
N SER A 658 24.16 13.46 -33.97
CA SER A 658 25.18 12.73 -34.71
C SER A 658 26.18 12.14 -33.73
N LYS A 659 26.52 10.86 -33.89
CA LYS A 659 27.43 10.11 -33.02
C LYS A 659 28.41 9.33 -33.87
N TYR A 660 29.69 9.64 -33.76
CA TYR A 660 30.78 8.95 -34.43
C TYR A 660 31.52 8.04 -33.44
N HIS A 661 31.53 6.74 -33.72
CA HIS A 661 32.18 5.70 -32.94
C HIS A 661 33.56 5.39 -33.51
N PHE A 662 34.55 5.33 -32.64
CA PHE A 662 35.91 4.91 -32.94
C PHE A 662 36.36 3.94 -31.85
N LYS A 663 36.40 2.65 -32.21
CA LYS A 663 36.61 1.55 -31.26
C LYS A 663 35.55 1.59 -30.13
N LYS A 664 35.98 1.64 -28.87
CA LYS A 664 35.12 1.71 -27.69
C LYS A 664 34.72 3.14 -27.32
N ASN A 665 35.15 4.16 -28.07
CA ASN A 665 34.85 5.56 -27.77
C ASN A 665 33.88 6.12 -28.81
N TRP A 666 33.21 7.20 -28.44
CA TRP A 666 32.38 7.97 -29.35
C TRP A 666 32.46 9.45 -29.01
N ILE A 667 32.29 10.26 -30.04
CA ILE A 667 32.03 11.68 -29.94
C ILE A 667 30.72 11.97 -30.67
N GLY A 668 29.94 12.91 -30.16
CA GLY A 668 28.70 13.30 -30.79
C GLY A 668 28.34 14.76 -30.53
N GLY A 669 27.45 15.24 -31.38
CA GLY A 669 26.85 16.55 -31.28
C GLY A 669 25.34 16.43 -31.37
N SER A 670 24.63 17.31 -30.68
CA SER A 670 23.20 17.49 -30.80
C SER A 670 22.87 18.94 -31.12
N PHE A 671 21.89 19.14 -32.01
CA PHE A 671 21.34 20.45 -32.28
C PHE A 671 19.83 20.37 -32.16
N ARG A 672 19.24 21.27 -31.38
CA ARG A 672 17.80 21.42 -31.25
C ARG A 672 17.42 22.87 -31.51
N LEU A 673 16.40 23.06 -32.33
CA LEU A 673 15.89 24.37 -32.70
C LEU A 673 14.37 24.30 -32.66
N GLU A 674 13.75 25.30 -32.07
CA GLU A 674 12.34 25.58 -32.27
C GLU A 674 12.18 27.07 -32.54
N ASP A 675 11.48 27.44 -33.60
CA ASP A 675 11.16 28.83 -33.94
C ASP A 675 9.68 28.89 -34.26
N ASN A 676 8.89 29.34 -33.29
CA ASN A 676 7.45 29.46 -33.39
C ASN A 676 7.05 30.94 -33.44
N GLN A 677 6.54 31.37 -34.58
CA GLN A 677 6.09 32.74 -34.80
C GLN A 677 4.60 32.73 -35.09
N GLN A 678 3.83 33.43 -34.26
CA GLN A 678 2.39 33.62 -34.43
C GLN A 678 2.14 35.12 -34.59
N LYS A 679 1.53 35.54 -35.70
CA LYS A 679 1.15 36.94 -35.95
C LYS A 679 -0.35 37.09 -35.87
N ASN A 680 -0.83 38.06 -35.10
CA ASN A 680 -2.24 38.40 -35.04
C ASN A 680 -2.68 38.98 -36.40
N ASN A 681 -3.78 38.50 -36.95
CA ASN A 681 -4.26 38.94 -38.26
C ASN A 681 -4.72 40.41 -38.26
N ALA A 682 -5.26 40.90 -37.13
CA ALA A 682 -5.77 42.27 -37.02
C ALA A 682 -4.67 43.32 -36.93
N THR A 683 -3.58 43.03 -36.19
CA THR A 683 -2.50 44.00 -35.94
C THR A 683 -1.23 43.70 -36.75
N ASN A 684 -1.10 42.50 -37.32
CA ASN A 684 0.14 41.96 -37.92
C ASN A 684 1.34 41.87 -36.96
N GLU A 685 1.11 42.06 -35.67
CA GLU A 685 2.13 41.95 -34.63
C GLU A 685 2.29 40.51 -34.14
N LEU A 686 3.48 40.17 -33.65
CA LEU A 686 3.72 38.88 -33.03
C LEU A 686 2.90 38.76 -31.73
N SER A 687 2.29 37.59 -31.52
CA SER A 687 1.59 37.29 -30.28
C SER A 687 2.58 36.94 -29.16
N ASN A 688 2.15 37.09 -27.91
CA ASN A 688 2.90 36.68 -26.71
C ASN A 688 3.22 35.17 -26.66
N LEU A 689 2.60 34.36 -27.52
CA LEU A 689 2.88 32.92 -27.66
C LEU A 689 4.06 32.63 -28.60
N SER A 690 4.55 33.64 -29.33
CA SER A 690 5.73 33.50 -30.18
C SER A 690 6.98 33.28 -29.32
N GLN A 691 7.69 32.19 -29.60
CA GLN A 691 8.87 31.77 -28.84
C GLN A 691 9.87 31.10 -29.77
N ARG A 692 11.16 31.30 -29.50
CA ARG A 692 12.24 30.65 -30.24
C ARG A 692 13.31 30.15 -29.29
N PHE A 693 13.88 28.99 -29.54
CA PHE A 693 15.10 28.56 -28.87
C PHE A 693 16.05 27.82 -29.81
N SER A 694 17.33 27.91 -29.49
CA SER A 694 18.37 27.05 -30.05
C SER A 694 19.18 26.42 -28.92
N GLU A 695 19.49 25.14 -29.05
CA GLU A 695 20.27 24.35 -28.10
C GLU A 695 21.34 23.57 -28.86
N PHE A 696 22.59 23.85 -28.54
CA PHE A 696 23.75 23.14 -29.06
C PHE A 696 24.31 22.25 -27.96
N GLY A 697 24.57 21.00 -28.30
CA GLY A 697 25.13 20.02 -27.38
C GLY A 697 26.32 19.31 -27.96
N THR A 698 27.32 19.05 -27.12
CA THR A 698 28.47 18.20 -27.45
C THR A 698 28.62 17.17 -26.36
N PHE A 699 28.95 15.94 -26.75
CA PHE A 699 29.16 14.86 -25.80
C PHE A 699 30.20 13.87 -26.31
N LEU A 700 30.90 13.26 -25.38
CA LEU A 700 31.86 12.21 -25.67
C LEU A 700 31.71 11.10 -24.63
N GLY A 701 32.01 9.88 -25.04
CA GLY A 701 31.92 8.75 -24.13
C GLY A 701 32.73 7.54 -24.55
N ARG A 702 32.77 6.56 -23.65
CA ARG A 702 33.52 5.31 -23.77
C ARG A 702 32.74 4.15 -23.18
N GLY A 703 32.79 2.97 -23.82
CA GLY A 703 32.21 1.71 -23.31
C GLY A 703 31.12 1.04 -24.17
N ASP A 704 30.46 0.03 -23.62
CA ASP A 704 29.21 -0.46 -24.20
C ASP A 704 28.08 0.20 -23.40
N SER A 705 27.13 0.86 -24.06
CA SER A 705 26.00 1.56 -23.43
C SER A 705 25.21 0.71 -22.43
N THR A 706 25.43 -0.61 -22.39
CA THR A 706 24.70 -1.55 -21.53
C THR A 706 25.47 -2.07 -20.31
N LYS A 707 26.81 -2.10 -20.29
CA LYS A 707 27.59 -2.71 -19.17
C LYS A 707 28.43 -1.73 -18.36
N VAL A 708 29.42 -1.11 -19.01
CA VAL A 708 30.35 -0.14 -18.41
C VAL A 708 30.49 0.97 -19.42
N TYR A 709 30.13 2.18 -19.02
CA TYR A 709 30.24 3.34 -19.88
C TYR A 709 30.46 4.63 -19.08
N ALA A 710 31.06 5.62 -19.72
CA ALA A 710 31.08 6.99 -19.23
C ALA A 710 30.72 7.91 -20.38
N GLU A 711 29.83 8.87 -20.12
CA GLU A 711 29.42 9.91 -21.05
C GLU A 711 29.49 11.25 -20.31
N ILE A 712 30.15 12.21 -20.94
CA ILE A 712 30.24 13.59 -20.47
C ILE A 712 29.68 14.47 -21.58
N GLY A 713 28.85 15.43 -21.22
CA GLY A 713 28.27 16.34 -22.19
C GLY A 713 28.05 17.74 -21.67
N PHE A 714 27.97 18.67 -22.62
CA PHE A 714 27.70 20.07 -22.44
C PHE A 714 26.51 20.46 -23.33
N LEU A 715 25.57 21.23 -22.78
CA LEU A 715 24.42 21.79 -23.49
C LEU A 715 24.39 23.30 -23.27
N HIS A 716 24.42 24.07 -24.35
CA HIS A 716 24.17 25.51 -24.34
C HIS A 716 22.84 25.78 -25.01
N ARG A 717 21.92 26.43 -24.30
CA ARG A 717 20.60 26.77 -24.82
C ARG A 717 20.29 28.24 -24.65
N ASN A 718 19.66 28.80 -25.66
CA ASN A 718 19.27 30.18 -25.78
C ASN A 718 17.76 30.26 -26.02
N ASN A 719 17.02 30.97 -25.17
CA ASN A 719 15.58 31.14 -25.30
C ASN A 719 15.24 32.62 -25.60
N ASP A 720 14.51 32.84 -26.67
CA ASP A 720 13.99 34.12 -27.10
C ASP A 720 12.47 34.13 -26.92
N SER A 721 11.94 35.24 -26.40
CA SER A 721 10.51 35.49 -26.22
C SER A 721 10.17 36.89 -26.71
N LEU A 722 8.89 37.21 -26.85
CA LEU A 722 8.46 38.52 -27.29
C LEU A 722 8.83 39.60 -26.26
N GLN A 723 9.51 40.65 -26.72
CA GLN A 723 9.92 41.83 -25.95
C GLN A 723 9.76 43.08 -26.84
N SER A 724 8.86 43.99 -26.46
CA SER A 724 8.54 45.20 -27.24
C SER A 724 8.21 44.89 -28.72
N GLY A 725 7.44 43.83 -28.98
CA GLY A 725 7.03 43.43 -30.33
C GLY A 725 8.05 42.59 -31.13
N PHE A 726 9.25 42.33 -30.60
CA PHE A 726 10.28 41.53 -31.27
C PHE A 726 10.69 40.31 -30.46
N LEU A 727 11.03 39.20 -31.12
CA LEU A 727 11.67 38.05 -30.46
C LEU A 727 13.09 38.42 -30.04
N LYS A 728 13.30 38.62 -28.74
CA LYS A 728 14.60 38.91 -28.14
C LYS A 728 14.95 37.86 -27.10
N ARG A 729 16.24 37.66 -26.89
CA ARG A 729 16.77 36.79 -25.83
C ARG A 729 16.20 37.21 -24.47
N VAL A 730 15.62 36.27 -23.74
CA VAL A 730 15.15 36.48 -22.36
C VAL A 730 15.98 35.72 -21.34
N ASN A 731 16.54 34.57 -21.72
CA ASN A 731 17.47 33.83 -20.88
C ASN A 731 18.36 32.88 -21.71
N SER A 732 19.49 32.49 -21.13
CA SER A 732 20.38 31.45 -21.64
C SER A 732 20.71 30.46 -20.53
N SER A 733 21.09 29.25 -20.92
CA SER A 733 21.44 28.21 -19.97
C SER A 733 22.62 27.38 -20.43
N ASN A 734 23.46 27.01 -19.47
CA ASN A 734 24.59 26.11 -19.64
C ASN A 734 24.38 24.90 -18.75
N SER A 735 24.39 23.70 -19.34
CA SER A 735 24.22 22.45 -18.59
C SER A 735 25.42 21.54 -18.84
N TYR A 736 26.00 21.02 -17.77
CA TYR A 736 27.10 20.07 -17.78
C TYR A 736 26.61 18.79 -17.14
N TYR A 737 26.81 17.65 -17.79
CA TYR A 737 26.39 16.38 -17.23
C TYR A 737 27.43 15.29 -17.40
N ILE A 738 27.40 14.36 -16.44
CA ILE A 738 28.15 13.11 -16.43
C ILE A 738 27.14 12.01 -16.20
N LYS A 739 27.12 11.02 -17.09
CA LYS A 739 26.33 9.79 -16.96
C LYS A 739 27.27 8.61 -17.10
N SER A 740 27.45 7.85 -16.04
CA SER A 740 28.42 6.77 -16.05
C SER A 740 28.02 5.57 -15.21
N LYS A 741 28.39 4.41 -15.73
CA LYS A 741 28.53 3.15 -15.01
C LYS A 741 30.01 2.75 -15.10
N LEU A 742 30.80 3.19 -14.12
CA LEU A 742 32.26 3.09 -14.10
C LEU A 742 32.74 1.67 -13.86
N ILE A 743 32.05 0.92 -12.98
CA ILE A 743 32.41 -0.45 -12.61
C ILE A 743 31.14 -1.29 -12.62
N GLN A 744 31.19 -2.47 -13.25
CA GLN A 744 30.14 -3.49 -13.17
C GLN A 744 30.78 -4.87 -13.24
N THR A 745 31.05 -5.44 -12.07
CA THR A 745 31.53 -6.82 -11.91
C THR A 745 30.55 -7.61 -11.02
N GLN A 746 30.83 -8.89 -10.78
CA GLN A 746 30.06 -9.67 -9.79
C GLN A 746 30.28 -9.17 -8.34
N LYS A 747 31.40 -8.48 -8.07
CA LYS A 747 31.78 -8.04 -6.71
C LYS A 747 31.50 -6.56 -6.48
N THR A 748 31.70 -5.74 -7.50
CA THR A 748 31.73 -4.28 -7.41
C THR A 748 30.83 -3.64 -8.47
N ASN A 749 30.04 -2.65 -8.07
CA ASN A 749 29.22 -1.84 -8.97
C ASN A 749 29.35 -0.37 -8.58
N LEU A 750 29.67 0.50 -9.55
CA LEU A 750 29.77 1.95 -9.34
C LEU A 750 29.05 2.67 -10.49
N SER A 751 28.01 3.43 -10.14
CA SER A 751 27.25 4.28 -11.04
C SER A 751 27.25 5.72 -10.55
N VAL A 752 27.48 6.66 -11.47
CA VAL A 752 27.59 8.09 -11.18
C VAL A 752 26.75 8.86 -12.19
N PHE A 753 25.86 9.71 -11.70
CA PHE A 753 25.12 10.69 -12.46
C PHE A 753 25.31 12.06 -11.82
N ILE A 754 25.66 13.07 -12.60
CA ILE A 754 25.77 14.46 -12.17
C ILE A 754 25.20 15.32 -13.29
N ASN A 755 24.37 16.30 -12.96
CA ASN A 755 23.86 17.31 -13.87
C ASN A 755 23.87 18.65 -13.14
N TYR A 756 24.68 19.59 -13.64
CA TYR A 756 24.73 20.96 -13.17
C TYR A 756 24.26 21.89 -14.28
N ARG A 757 23.25 22.70 -13.99
CA ARG A 757 22.67 23.65 -14.94
C ARG A 757 22.64 25.04 -14.33
N ARG A 758 22.99 26.05 -15.13
CA ARG A 758 22.94 27.46 -14.75
C ARG A 758 22.05 28.21 -15.73
N LEU A 759 20.93 28.76 -15.26
CA LEU A 759 19.97 29.56 -16.04
C LEU A 759 20.15 31.04 -15.72
N THR A 760 20.51 31.84 -16.72
CA THR A 760 20.79 33.28 -16.59
C THR A 760 19.77 34.07 -17.39
N PHE A 761 19.09 35.02 -16.73
CA PHE A 761 18.13 35.91 -17.36
C PHE A 761 18.82 37.14 -17.94
N THR A 762 18.27 37.69 -19.03
CA THR A 762 18.75 38.94 -19.63
C THR A 762 18.34 40.16 -18.81
N ASP A 763 17.19 40.07 -18.13
CA ASP A 763 16.79 41.04 -17.11
C ASP A 763 17.65 40.86 -15.85
N VAL A 764 18.46 41.88 -15.55
CA VAL A 764 19.39 41.90 -14.41
C VAL A 764 18.70 41.94 -13.05
N THR A 765 17.40 42.25 -13.00
CA THR A 765 16.60 42.22 -11.77
C THR A 765 16.25 40.79 -11.33
N ILE A 766 16.26 39.83 -12.27
CA ILE A 766 15.96 38.43 -11.99
C ILE A 766 17.27 37.68 -11.71
N PRO A 767 17.44 37.08 -10.51
CA PRO A 767 18.68 36.40 -10.17
C PRO A 767 18.89 35.16 -11.04
N THR A 768 20.17 34.84 -11.29
CA THR A 768 20.55 33.57 -11.93
C THR A 768 20.07 32.40 -11.07
N ALA A 769 19.54 31.37 -11.71
CA ALA A 769 19.01 30.18 -11.06
C ALA A 769 19.86 28.95 -11.42
N PRO A 770 20.78 28.52 -10.54
CA PRO A 770 21.48 27.27 -10.72
C PRO A 770 20.63 26.10 -10.22
N SER A 771 20.83 24.92 -10.82
CA SER A 771 20.26 23.66 -10.38
C SER A 771 21.32 22.55 -10.45
N LEU A 772 21.30 21.68 -9.44
CA LEU A 772 22.23 20.55 -9.31
C LEU A 772 21.45 19.29 -8.94
N ASN A 773 21.70 18.25 -9.71
CA ASN A 773 21.21 16.91 -9.47
C ASN A 773 22.41 15.95 -9.51
N SER A 774 22.57 15.10 -8.51
CA SER A 774 23.60 14.07 -8.52
C SER A 774 23.09 12.78 -7.89
N ARG A 775 23.65 11.65 -8.34
CA ARG A 775 23.42 10.33 -7.77
C ARG A 775 24.68 9.48 -7.93
N ILE A 776 25.20 8.96 -6.82
CA ILE A 776 26.32 8.04 -6.76
C ILE A 776 25.82 6.77 -6.07
N LEU A 777 25.97 5.64 -6.74
CA LEU A 777 25.65 4.32 -6.20
C LEU A 777 26.89 3.45 -6.26
N TYR A 778 27.39 3.01 -5.12
CA TYR A 778 28.57 2.17 -4.98
C TYR A 778 28.24 0.93 -4.14
N ASN A 779 28.63 -0.23 -4.62
CA ASN A 779 28.54 -1.49 -3.91
C ASN A 779 29.84 -2.26 -4.11
N ASP A 780 30.41 -2.82 -3.04
CA ASP A 780 31.63 -3.62 -3.13
C ASP A 780 31.69 -4.75 -2.10
N ASN A 781 32.46 -5.78 -2.44
CA ASN A 781 32.74 -6.97 -1.63
C ASN A 781 34.27 -7.18 -1.55
N PHE A 782 34.89 -6.70 -0.49
CA PHE A 782 36.33 -6.83 -0.23
C PHE A 782 36.69 -8.15 0.46
N PHE A 783 37.94 -8.60 0.23
CA PHE A 783 38.57 -9.75 0.90
C PHE A 783 37.69 -11.02 0.93
N GLY A 784 36.95 -11.27 -0.15
CA GLY A 784 36.07 -12.43 -0.24
C GLY A 784 34.88 -12.35 0.72
N GLN A 785 34.14 -11.24 0.73
CA GLN A 785 32.94 -11.00 1.58
C GLN A 785 33.24 -10.77 3.07
N LEU A 786 34.50 -10.59 3.46
CA LEU A 786 34.82 -10.20 4.83
C LEU A 786 34.36 -8.77 5.12
N LEU A 787 34.45 -7.88 4.14
CA LEU A 787 33.94 -6.51 4.23
C LEU A 787 33.03 -6.25 3.04
N GLN A 788 31.79 -5.85 3.31
CA GLN A 788 30.81 -5.47 2.30
C GLN A 788 30.39 -4.03 2.56
N THR A 789 30.37 -3.21 1.52
CA THR A 789 29.96 -1.81 1.59
C THR A 789 28.92 -1.50 0.52
N THR A 790 27.92 -0.73 0.90
CA THR A 790 26.92 -0.16 0.01
C THR A 790 26.77 1.31 0.35
N THR A 791 27.14 2.17 -0.59
CA THR A 791 27.02 3.63 -0.49
C THR A 791 26.04 4.14 -1.53
N ALA A 792 25.12 5.00 -1.10
CA ALA A 792 24.26 5.78 -1.97
C ALA A 792 24.30 7.24 -1.54
N TYR A 793 24.60 8.14 -2.47
CA TYR A 793 24.56 9.58 -2.26
C TYR A 793 23.72 10.21 -3.36
N GLU A 794 22.81 11.11 -3.00
CA GLU A 794 21.97 11.83 -3.95
C GLU A 794 21.77 13.27 -3.50
N ASN A 795 21.95 14.19 -4.43
CA ASN A 795 21.59 15.59 -4.28
C ASN A 795 20.51 15.93 -5.29
N ALA A 796 19.46 16.60 -4.85
CA ALA A 796 18.40 17.07 -5.73
C ALA A 796 17.79 18.36 -5.19
N SER A 797 17.34 19.21 -6.09
CA SER A 797 16.54 20.39 -5.74
C SER A 797 15.06 20.06 -5.95
N GLY A 798 14.22 20.37 -4.97
CA GLY A 798 12.82 19.97 -4.96
C GLY A 798 11.97 20.88 -4.09
N THR A 799 10.83 20.39 -3.65
CA THR A 799 9.97 21.08 -2.69
C THR A 799 9.56 20.15 -1.56
N ILE A 800 9.15 20.74 -0.44
CA ILE A 800 8.50 20.05 0.66
C ILE A 800 7.09 20.63 0.83
N ALA A 801 6.09 19.77 0.88
CA ALA A 801 4.73 20.16 1.24
C ALA A 801 4.68 20.50 2.73
N GLN A 802 4.05 21.62 3.08
CA GLN A 802 3.68 21.86 4.47
C GLN A 802 2.51 20.92 4.82
N GLN A 803 2.71 20.00 5.75
CA GLN A 803 1.72 18.95 6.00
C GLN A 803 0.58 19.47 6.89
N GLU A 804 -0.65 19.29 6.43
CA GLU A 804 -1.89 19.50 7.20
C GLU A 804 -2.50 18.13 7.51
N PHE A 805 -3.00 17.92 8.73
CA PHE A 805 -3.69 16.69 9.11
C PHE A 805 -4.78 16.94 10.15
N THR A 806 -5.71 15.99 10.23
CA THR A 806 -6.79 15.92 11.23
C THR A 806 -6.90 14.49 11.76
N TYR A 807 -7.67 14.29 12.83
CA TYR A 807 -7.95 12.98 13.42
C TYR A 807 -9.42 12.62 13.26
N LEU A 808 -9.69 11.37 12.86
CA LEU A 808 -11.04 10.83 12.75
C LEU A 808 -11.23 9.70 13.76
N GLN A 809 -12.35 9.71 14.47
CA GLN A 809 -12.71 8.66 15.42
C GLN A 809 -13.14 7.38 14.67
N VAL A 810 -12.67 6.24 15.14
CA VAL A 810 -12.98 4.90 14.66
C VAL A 810 -13.27 3.98 15.85
N ASN A 811 -13.77 2.78 15.57
CA ASN A 811 -14.01 1.81 16.64
C ASN A 811 -12.69 1.43 17.36
N PRO A 812 -12.72 1.19 18.69
CA PRO A 812 -11.55 0.74 19.44
C PRO A 812 -10.85 -0.46 18.78
N GLY A 813 -9.53 -0.37 18.65
CA GLY A 813 -8.69 -1.40 18.01
C GLY A 813 -8.58 -1.29 16.49
N GLN A 814 -9.31 -0.37 15.84
CA GLN A 814 -9.16 -0.05 14.42
C GLN A 814 -8.33 1.23 14.17
N GLY A 815 -8.07 2.01 15.22
CA GLY A 815 -7.24 3.21 15.16
C GLY A 815 -5.78 2.97 15.48
N VAL A 816 -5.03 4.07 15.60
CA VAL A 816 -3.62 4.10 16.06
C VAL A 816 -3.43 5.12 17.19
N TYR A 817 -4.30 6.13 17.25
CA TYR A 817 -4.18 7.25 18.17
C TYR A 817 -5.26 7.20 19.26
N THR A 818 -4.93 7.76 20.42
CA THR A 818 -5.86 8.07 21.52
C THR A 818 -5.85 9.58 21.76
N TRP A 819 -6.98 10.12 22.21
CA TRP A 819 -7.09 11.51 22.64
C TRP A 819 -7.09 11.57 24.16
N ASN A 820 -6.26 12.44 24.74
CA ASN A 820 -6.24 12.75 26.16
C ASN A 820 -6.38 14.27 26.33
N ASP A 821 -7.47 14.72 26.96
CA ASP A 821 -7.71 16.13 27.26
C ASP A 821 -6.72 16.60 28.35
N TYR A 822 -5.65 17.31 27.95
CA TYR A 822 -4.58 17.72 28.87
C TYR A 822 -4.87 19.06 29.54
N ASN A 823 -5.69 19.92 28.92
CA ASN A 823 -6.03 21.25 29.44
C ASN A 823 -7.42 21.31 30.11
N GLY A 824 -8.21 20.24 30.03
CA GLY A 824 -9.51 20.09 30.67
C GLY A 824 -10.62 20.91 30.02
N ASN A 825 -10.43 21.36 28.77
CA ASN A 825 -11.40 22.23 28.09
C ASN A 825 -12.46 21.45 27.29
N GLY A 826 -12.33 20.12 27.18
CA GLY A 826 -13.25 19.26 26.43
C GLY A 826 -13.18 19.38 24.90
N ILE A 827 -12.27 20.20 24.36
CA ILE A 827 -12.09 20.44 22.93
C ILE A 827 -10.91 19.60 22.44
N GLN A 828 -11.10 18.86 21.35
CA GLN A 828 -10.01 18.06 20.76
C GLN A 828 -9.00 18.96 20.05
N GLU A 829 -7.78 19.02 20.56
CA GLU A 829 -6.70 19.80 19.93
C GLU A 829 -5.61 18.89 19.35
N LEU A 830 -4.93 19.31 18.27
CA LEU A 830 -3.99 18.46 17.51
C LEU A 830 -2.82 17.93 18.37
N GLN A 831 -2.44 18.64 19.42
CA GLN A 831 -1.37 18.27 20.35
C GLN A 831 -1.77 17.24 21.41
N GLU A 832 -3.06 16.94 21.54
CA GLU A 832 -3.61 16.04 22.56
C GLU A 832 -3.74 14.59 22.11
N PHE A 833 -3.45 14.34 20.83
CA PHE A 833 -3.47 13.00 20.25
C PHE A 833 -2.10 12.32 20.36
N GLU A 834 -2.09 11.15 21.00
CA GLU A 834 -0.92 10.32 21.23
C GLU A 834 -1.09 8.93 20.60
N ILE A 835 0.02 8.23 20.34
CA ILE A 835 -0.03 6.85 19.85
C ILE A 835 -0.54 5.95 20.98
N ALA A 836 -1.61 5.19 20.73
CA ALA A 836 -2.23 4.32 21.72
C ALA A 836 -1.32 3.11 22.04
N PRO A 837 -0.90 2.89 23.30
CA PRO A 837 -0.10 1.72 23.69
C PRO A 837 -0.89 0.41 23.70
N PHE A 838 -2.20 0.49 23.94
CA PHE A 838 -3.11 -0.66 24.01
C PHE A 838 -4.20 -0.58 22.92
N PRO A 839 -4.62 -1.73 22.34
CA PRO A 839 -5.64 -1.75 21.28
C PRO A 839 -6.98 -1.09 21.67
N ASP A 840 -7.42 -1.22 22.93
CA ASP A 840 -8.68 -0.63 23.41
C ASP A 840 -8.67 0.92 23.44
N GLN A 841 -7.49 1.52 23.48
CA GLN A 841 -7.31 2.98 23.46
C GLN A 841 -7.19 3.53 22.03
N ALA A 842 -6.92 2.68 21.04
CA ALA A 842 -6.68 3.07 19.66
C ALA A 842 -8.00 3.42 18.94
N LYS A 843 -8.54 4.60 19.24
CA LYS A 843 -9.86 5.09 18.81
C LYS A 843 -9.80 6.13 17.69
N TYR A 844 -8.62 6.56 17.25
CA TYR A 844 -8.48 7.60 16.23
C TYR A 844 -7.49 7.21 15.13
N VAL A 845 -7.75 7.68 13.92
CA VAL A 845 -6.82 7.61 12.76
C VAL A 845 -6.46 9.01 12.31
N ARG A 846 -5.20 9.22 11.94
CA ARG A 846 -4.74 10.47 11.34
C ARG A 846 -5.03 10.48 9.84
N VAL A 847 -5.58 11.58 9.35
CA VAL A 847 -5.89 11.82 7.94
C VAL A 847 -5.22 13.12 7.50
N PHE A 848 -4.35 13.05 6.49
CA PHE A 848 -3.74 14.24 5.90
C PHE A 848 -4.74 15.00 5.03
N LEU A 849 -4.73 16.32 5.14
CA LEU A 849 -5.55 17.22 4.35
C LEU A 849 -4.78 17.65 3.08
N PRO A 850 -5.46 17.83 1.94
CA PRO A 850 -4.81 18.29 0.72
C PRO A 850 -4.29 19.73 0.93
N ASN A 851 -2.97 19.92 0.85
CA ASN A 851 -2.32 21.22 0.87
C ASN A 851 -1.64 21.53 -0.48
N GLN A 852 -1.52 22.81 -0.82
CA GLN A 852 -0.84 23.33 -2.01
C GLN A 852 0.39 24.18 -1.68
N ILE A 853 0.72 24.38 -0.40
CA ILE A 853 1.87 25.19 0.00
C ILE A 853 3.13 24.32 -0.05
N PHE A 854 3.97 24.59 -1.05
CA PHE A 854 5.25 23.92 -1.28
C PHE A 854 6.41 24.89 -1.10
N ILE A 855 7.33 24.56 -0.20
CA ILE A 855 8.53 25.37 0.04
C ILE A 855 9.72 24.74 -0.71
N LYS A 856 10.48 25.56 -1.45
CA LYS A 856 11.64 25.09 -2.23
C LYS A 856 12.77 24.65 -1.31
N THR A 857 13.33 23.48 -1.59
CA THR A 857 14.38 22.85 -0.78
C THR A 857 15.53 22.30 -1.63
N HIS A 858 16.74 22.33 -1.08
CA HIS A 858 17.82 21.42 -1.47
C HIS A 858 17.77 20.17 -0.60
N GLN A 859 17.68 19.01 -1.24
CA GLN A 859 17.62 17.71 -0.61
C GLN A 859 18.95 16.97 -0.78
N ASN A 860 19.53 16.51 0.34
CA ASN A 860 20.68 15.63 0.37
C ASN A 860 20.27 14.31 0.98
N LYS A 861 20.46 13.22 0.23
CA LYS A 861 20.29 11.87 0.73
C LYS A 861 21.64 11.18 0.77
N PHE A 862 21.94 10.54 1.89
CA PHE A 862 23.13 9.71 2.04
C PHE A 862 22.76 8.43 2.77
N SER A 863 23.22 7.30 2.27
CA SER A 863 23.05 6.00 2.88
C SER A 863 24.36 5.22 2.76
N GLU A 864 24.87 4.72 3.87
CA GLU A 864 26.05 3.86 3.94
C GLU A 864 25.71 2.62 4.77
N SER A 865 26.03 1.45 4.25
CA SER A 865 25.91 0.18 4.95
C SER A 865 27.21 -0.59 4.86
N VAL A 866 27.85 -0.82 6.01
CA VAL A 866 29.11 -1.54 6.15
C VAL A 866 28.88 -2.81 6.95
N THR A 867 29.25 -3.95 6.40
CA THR A 867 29.20 -5.25 7.07
C THR A 867 30.60 -5.85 7.14
N ILE A 868 31.04 -6.21 8.35
CA ILE A 868 32.31 -6.90 8.62
C ILE A 868 31.99 -8.31 9.13
N SER A 869 32.36 -9.33 8.35
CA SER A 869 32.10 -10.74 8.61
C SER A 869 33.36 -11.61 8.46
N PRO A 870 34.22 -11.69 9.49
CA PRO A 870 35.41 -12.53 9.51
C PRO A 870 35.13 -14.04 9.68
N SER A 871 33.89 -14.50 9.46
CA SER A 871 33.45 -15.88 9.69
C SER A 871 34.25 -16.93 8.91
N LYS A 872 34.85 -16.55 7.78
CA LYS A 872 35.76 -17.43 7.02
C LYS A 872 37.01 -17.85 7.80
N TRP A 873 37.37 -17.13 8.85
CA TRP A 873 38.54 -17.42 9.69
C TRP A 873 38.26 -18.37 10.85
N LEU A 874 37.07 -18.99 10.92
CA LEU A 874 36.72 -19.95 11.97
C LEU A 874 37.69 -21.14 12.08
N ASN A 875 38.23 -21.57 10.94
CA ASN A 875 39.16 -22.71 10.85
C ASN A 875 40.65 -22.30 10.90
N GLU A 876 40.93 -20.99 10.96
CA GLU A 876 42.31 -20.47 11.06
C GLU A 876 42.83 -20.58 12.51
N SER A 877 44.13 -20.41 12.71
CA SER A 877 44.77 -20.37 14.03
C SER A 877 45.18 -18.95 14.44
N GLY A 878 45.52 -18.75 15.72
CA GLY A 878 45.98 -17.46 16.24
C GLY A 878 44.89 -16.37 16.28
N TYR A 879 45.29 -15.12 15.99
CA TYR A 879 44.42 -13.94 16.11
C TYR A 879 43.21 -13.95 15.16
N LYS A 880 43.34 -14.56 13.97
CA LYS A 880 42.25 -14.69 12.98
C LYS A 880 41.06 -15.47 13.54
N LYS A 881 41.34 -16.52 14.33
CA LYS A 881 40.31 -17.30 15.02
C LYS A 881 39.52 -16.46 16.02
N ILE A 882 40.21 -15.59 16.75
CA ILE A 882 39.57 -14.68 17.72
C ILE A 882 38.64 -13.71 16.99
N LEU A 883 39.11 -13.09 15.90
CA LEU A 883 38.32 -12.18 15.08
C LEU A 883 37.12 -12.86 14.40
N SER A 884 37.21 -14.16 14.09
CA SER A 884 36.12 -14.92 13.48
C SER A 884 34.84 -15.00 14.32
N TYR A 885 34.94 -14.77 15.63
CA TYR A 885 33.78 -14.73 16.52
C TYR A 885 33.04 -13.40 16.50
N PHE A 886 33.68 -12.33 15.99
CA PHE A 886 33.08 -11.02 15.89
C PHE A 886 32.36 -10.85 14.56
N TYR A 887 31.26 -10.10 14.57
CA TYR A 887 30.58 -9.64 13.37
C TYR A 887 30.09 -8.22 13.63
N ASN A 888 30.27 -7.31 12.68
CA ASN A 888 29.79 -5.93 12.83
C ASN A 888 28.91 -5.54 11.64
N GLN A 889 27.82 -4.85 11.94
CA GLN A 889 26.97 -4.23 10.95
C GLN A 889 26.75 -2.77 11.33
N THR A 890 27.14 -1.87 10.45
CA THR A 890 26.94 -0.43 10.57
C THR A 890 26.03 0.04 9.43
N SER A 891 25.00 0.81 9.74
CA SER A 891 24.17 1.46 8.75
C SER A 891 23.94 2.92 9.17
N PHE A 892 24.17 3.83 8.24
CA PHE A 892 23.87 5.24 8.41
C PHE A 892 23.00 5.71 7.24
N SER A 893 21.89 6.37 7.55
CA SER A 893 20.99 6.95 6.54
C SER A 893 20.63 8.37 6.95
N LEU A 894 20.52 9.23 5.95
CA LEU A 894 20.26 10.65 6.08
C LEU A 894 19.41 11.10 4.90
N ASP A 895 18.32 11.80 5.19
CA ASP A 895 17.57 12.63 4.25
C ASP A 895 17.42 14.02 4.86
N ARG A 896 18.07 15.02 4.25
CA ARG A 896 18.16 16.37 4.77
C ARG A 896 17.62 17.35 3.75
N LYS A 897 16.64 18.16 4.15
CA LYS A 897 15.98 19.17 3.32
C LYS A 897 16.17 20.56 3.90
N ILE A 898 16.94 21.38 3.20
CA ILE A 898 17.25 22.76 3.59
C ILE A 898 16.51 23.70 2.64
N GLN A 899 15.96 24.79 3.15
CA GLN A 899 15.36 25.85 2.35
C GLN A 899 16.36 26.37 1.32
N ARG A 900 15.90 26.49 0.08
CA ARG A 900 16.72 26.97 -1.04
C ARG A 900 16.67 28.50 -1.10
N ASN A 901 17.78 29.13 -0.71
CA ASN A 901 17.99 30.58 -0.81
C ASN A 901 19.26 30.87 -1.65
N GLY A 902 19.09 31.41 -2.86
CA GLY A 902 20.21 31.77 -3.74
C GLY A 902 20.96 30.59 -4.38
N GLU A 903 22.26 30.76 -4.61
CA GLU A 903 23.14 29.81 -5.35
C GLU A 903 23.89 28.80 -4.45
N ASN A 904 23.63 28.75 -3.13
CA ASN A 904 24.45 27.96 -2.21
C ASN A 904 23.97 26.49 -2.10
N PHE A 905 24.59 25.59 -2.88
CA PHE A 905 24.38 24.14 -2.73
C PHE A 905 25.18 23.60 -1.55
N ASN A 906 24.50 23.28 -0.45
CA ASN A 906 25.12 22.50 0.61
C ASN A 906 25.23 21.04 0.17
N LEU A 907 26.37 20.67 -0.41
CA LEU A 907 26.68 19.30 -0.84
C LEU A 907 27.11 18.40 0.31
N ASN A 908 27.44 18.96 1.47
CA ASN A 908 27.92 18.19 2.62
C ASN A 908 26.70 17.59 3.36
N PRO A 909 26.46 16.27 3.24
CA PRO A 909 25.37 15.63 3.98
C PRO A 909 25.56 15.74 5.49
N PHE A 910 26.80 15.88 5.98
CA PHE A 910 27.14 15.92 7.41
C PHE A 910 27.15 17.34 8.00
N SER A 911 26.63 18.33 7.29
CA SER A 911 26.54 19.71 7.78
C SER A 911 25.66 19.81 9.04
N THR A 912 26.16 20.53 10.05
CA THR A 912 25.50 20.71 11.36
C THR A 912 24.64 21.98 11.44
N THR A 913 24.60 22.82 10.40
CA THR A 913 23.86 24.09 10.44
C THR A 913 22.35 23.85 10.52
N GLU A 914 21.64 24.55 11.40
CA GLU A 914 20.18 24.40 11.52
C GLU A 914 19.39 25.47 10.74
N ASN A 915 20.08 26.52 10.29
CA ASN A 915 19.47 27.60 9.52
C ASN A 915 18.81 27.09 8.23
N GLY A 916 17.51 27.35 8.11
CA GLY A 916 16.71 26.92 6.97
C GLY A 916 16.45 25.40 6.91
N LEU A 917 16.74 24.62 7.95
CA LEU A 917 16.43 23.18 7.97
C LEU A 917 14.91 22.97 8.10
N LEU A 918 14.27 22.60 6.99
CA LEU A 918 12.83 22.37 6.91
C LEU A 918 12.44 20.90 7.17
N GLY A 919 13.34 19.96 6.89
CA GLY A 919 13.09 18.55 7.15
C GLY A 919 14.37 17.76 7.32
N LEU A 920 14.34 16.78 8.23
CA LEU A 920 15.49 15.92 8.52
C LEU A 920 15.00 14.52 8.89
N ASN A 921 15.66 13.50 8.37
CA ASN A 921 15.52 12.13 8.83
C ASN A 921 16.92 11.50 8.86
N THR A 922 17.48 11.31 10.04
CA THR A 922 18.76 10.66 10.25
C THR A 922 18.57 9.40 11.06
N ASN A 923 19.28 8.34 10.69
CA ASN A 923 19.31 7.10 11.44
C ASN A 923 20.70 6.47 11.31
N PHE A 924 21.41 6.40 12.43
CA PHE A 924 22.67 5.71 12.60
C PHE A 924 22.47 4.49 13.49
N ARG A 925 22.90 3.32 13.02
CA ARG A 925 22.85 2.06 13.75
C ARG A 925 24.17 1.33 13.60
N ASN A 926 24.78 0.94 14.70
CA ASN A 926 25.91 0.02 14.74
C ASN A 926 25.56 -1.16 15.66
N SER A 927 25.74 -2.38 15.17
CA SER A 927 25.56 -3.60 15.96
C SER A 927 26.82 -4.45 15.87
N LEU A 928 27.51 -4.60 17.00
CA LEU A 928 28.66 -5.47 17.18
C LEU A 928 28.23 -6.75 17.89
N PHE A 929 28.52 -7.88 17.28
CA PHE A 929 28.17 -9.20 17.77
C PHE A 929 29.43 -9.98 18.10
N TYR A 930 29.42 -10.67 19.23
CA TYR A 930 30.36 -11.74 19.56
C TYR A 930 29.58 -13.05 19.61
N ASN A 931 30.06 -14.10 18.92
CA ASN A 931 29.36 -15.37 18.75
C ASN A 931 27.93 -15.19 18.19
N ARG A 932 27.79 -14.43 17.10
CA ARG A 932 26.51 -14.19 16.43
C ARG A 932 25.79 -15.50 16.11
N GLY A 933 24.52 -15.61 16.50
CA GLY A 933 23.67 -16.77 16.23
C GLY A 933 23.98 -18.02 17.09
N LYS A 934 24.94 -17.95 18.01
CA LYS A 934 25.19 -19.02 18.99
C LYS A 934 24.52 -18.64 20.32
N GLN A 935 24.20 -19.63 21.15
CA GLN A 935 23.70 -19.41 22.51
C GLN A 935 24.80 -19.55 23.58
N LYS A 936 26.06 -19.72 23.19
CA LYS A 936 27.19 -19.89 24.13
C LYS A 936 27.98 -18.59 24.21
N HIS A 937 27.75 -17.80 25.26
CA HIS A 937 28.36 -16.47 25.45
C HIS A 937 28.20 -15.60 24.20
N SER A 938 26.96 -15.34 23.79
CA SER A 938 26.67 -14.39 22.74
C SER A 938 26.49 -13.02 23.35
N VAL A 939 27.20 -12.03 22.82
CA VAL A 939 27.09 -10.63 23.25
C VAL A 939 26.75 -9.80 22.02
N THR A 940 25.75 -8.94 22.13
CA THR A 940 25.43 -7.94 21.10
C THR A 940 25.44 -6.57 21.74
N TYR A 941 26.32 -5.69 21.27
CA TYR A 941 26.27 -4.27 21.57
C TYR A 941 25.61 -3.55 20.39
N SER A 942 24.56 -2.78 20.64
CA SER A 942 23.89 -1.96 19.63
C SER A 942 23.88 -0.49 20.05
N PHE A 943 24.31 0.36 19.15
CA PHE A 943 24.21 1.81 19.26
C PHE A 943 23.24 2.33 18.20
N LEU A 944 22.26 3.11 18.62
CA LEU A 944 21.23 3.71 17.77
C LEU A 944 21.20 5.21 18.00
N ASN A 945 21.15 6.00 16.94
CA ASN A 945 20.93 7.44 17.01
C ASN A 945 20.03 7.85 15.85
N SER A 946 18.86 8.39 16.16
CA SER A 946 17.86 8.82 15.19
C SER A 946 17.43 10.25 15.46
N LYS A 947 17.25 11.04 14.41
CA LYS A 947 16.74 12.42 14.49
C LYS A 947 15.78 12.66 13.34
N VAL A 948 14.55 13.05 13.65
CA VAL A 948 13.48 13.32 12.68
C VAL A 948 12.95 14.71 12.91
N LYS A 949 12.92 15.55 11.87
CA LYS A 949 12.29 16.87 11.87
C LYS A 949 11.27 16.94 10.74
N ASN A 950 10.03 17.26 11.08
CA ASN A 950 8.90 17.40 10.15
C ASN A 950 8.41 18.85 10.11
N LEU A 951 7.93 19.30 8.95
CA LEU A 951 7.32 20.61 8.75
C LEU A 951 5.80 20.47 8.65
N LEU A 952 5.09 20.97 9.65
CA LEU A 952 3.63 20.98 9.71
C LEU A 952 3.09 22.39 9.42
N SER A 953 1.78 22.50 9.14
CA SER A 953 1.08 23.78 9.06
C SER A 953 1.28 24.65 10.31
N ILE A 954 1.30 23.97 11.46
CA ILE A 954 1.42 24.51 12.81
C ILE A 954 2.88 24.57 13.30
N GLY A 955 3.87 24.69 12.42
CA GLY A 955 5.30 24.77 12.80
C GLY A 955 6.04 23.44 12.69
N SER A 956 7.33 23.43 13.05
CA SER A 956 8.16 22.23 12.98
C SER A 956 8.08 21.39 14.26
N GLN A 957 8.22 20.07 14.09
CA GLN A 957 8.34 19.12 15.18
C GLN A 957 9.59 18.26 14.97
N GLU A 958 10.45 18.22 15.98
CA GLU A 958 11.71 17.50 16.00
C GLU A 958 11.73 16.46 17.12
N ASN A 959 12.06 15.22 16.76
CA ASN A 959 12.24 14.11 17.67
C ASN A 959 13.66 13.54 17.53
N THR A 960 14.41 13.45 18.61
CA THR A 960 15.72 12.77 18.63
C THR A 960 15.66 11.60 19.60
N SER A 961 16.26 10.47 19.25
CA SER A 961 16.40 9.31 20.12
C SER A 961 17.78 8.67 19.96
N ARG A 962 18.52 8.58 21.05
CA ARG A 962 19.83 7.94 21.14
C ARG A 962 19.74 6.78 22.13
N SER A 963 20.19 5.59 21.74
CA SER A 963 20.15 4.39 22.59
C SER A 963 21.46 3.60 22.52
N ASN A 964 21.95 3.18 23.69
CA ASN A 964 23.01 2.19 23.84
C ASN A 964 22.39 0.94 24.45
N GLN A 965 22.58 -0.21 23.82
CA GLN A 965 22.00 -1.47 24.26
C GLN A 965 23.06 -2.57 24.31
N ILE A 966 23.15 -3.28 25.43
CA ILE A 966 23.97 -4.48 25.58
C ILE A 966 23.04 -5.66 25.82
N GLN A 967 23.14 -6.68 24.97
CA GLN A 967 22.42 -7.94 25.11
C GLN A 967 23.43 -9.06 25.32
N TYR A 968 23.24 -9.87 26.34
CA TYR A 968 24.04 -11.05 26.62
C TYR A 968 23.14 -12.28 26.69
N THR A 969 23.57 -13.36 26.04
CA THR A 969 22.88 -14.65 26.05
C THR A 969 23.86 -15.78 26.31
N HIS A 970 23.58 -16.60 27.32
CA HIS A 970 24.39 -17.77 27.64
C HIS A 970 23.55 -18.98 28.06
N LEU A 971 23.71 -20.07 27.32
CA LEU A 971 23.12 -21.37 27.58
C LEU A 971 24.10 -22.25 28.38
N LEU A 972 23.79 -22.45 29.66
CA LEU A 972 24.51 -23.30 30.59
C LEU A 972 23.88 -24.71 30.61
N GLN A 973 24.71 -25.75 30.48
CA GLN A 973 24.31 -27.17 30.56
C GLN A 973 23.13 -27.59 29.66
N LYS A 974 22.85 -26.84 28.58
CA LYS A 974 21.70 -27.01 27.68
C LYS A 974 20.31 -26.81 28.33
N THR A 975 20.25 -26.41 29.59
CA THR A 975 18.99 -26.27 30.37
C THR A 975 18.77 -24.87 30.92
N TRP A 976 19.81 -24.09 31.22
CA TRP A 976 19.64 -22.75 31.77
C TRP A 976 20.07 -21.70 30.74
N LEU A 977 19.13 -20.90 30.25
CA LEU A 977 19.38 -19.80 29.33
C LEU A 977 19.32 -18.48 30.10
N PHE A 978 20.48 -17.88 30.31
CA PHE A 978 20.61 -16.56 30.88
C PHE A 978 20.58 -15.52 29.78
N ASN A 979 19.67 -14.57 29.90
CA ASN A 979 19.63 -13.36 29.09
C ASN A 979 19.80 -12.15 30.01
N PHE A 980 20.56 -11.17 29.55
CA PHE A 980 20.70 -9.91 30.24
C PHE A 980 20.66 -8.80 29.20
N ASN A 981 19.78 -7.83 29.39
CA ASN A 981 19.63 -6.68 28.52
C ASN A 981 19.81 -5.41 29.36
N ALA A 982 20.72 -4.53 28.95
CA ALA A 982 20.94 -3.25 29.59
C ALA A 982 20.82 -2.15 28.53
N THR A 983 19.95 -1.18 28.77
CA THR A 983 19.67 -0.10 27.81
C THR A 983 19.82 1.26 28.47
N SER A 984 20.46 2.20 27.77
CA SER A 984 20.49 3.61 28.14
C SER A 984 20.00 4.43 26.96
N THR A 985 18.88 5.11 27.11
CA THR A 985 18.22 5.90 26.05
C THR A 985 18.09 7.36 26.47
N LYS A 986 18.31 8.27 25.53
CA LYS A 986 17.96 9.69 25.64
C LYS A 986 17.03 10.03 24.48
N SER A 987 15.81 10.47 24.77
CA SER A 987 14.84 10.91 23.77
C SER A 987 14.42 12.35 24.02
N THR A 988 14.42 13.18 22.98
CA THR A 988 13.96 14.57 23.04
C THR A 988 12.84 14.79 22.03
N SER A 989 11.85 15.58 22.41
CA SER A 989 10.80 16.11 21.53
C SER A 989 10.80 17.62 21.65
N ILE A 990 10.77 18.31 20.51
CA ILE A 990 10.72 19.78 20.41
C ILE A 990 9.67 20.14 19.36
N SER A 991 8.75 21.01 19.72
CA SER A 991 7.71 21.59 18.88
C SER A 991 7.76 23.11 18.99
N ASP A 992 7.68 23.79 17.84
CA ASP A 992 7.72 25.26 17.79
C ASP A 992 6.51 25.90 18.48
N ASN A 993 5.32 25.29 18.31
CA ASN A 993 4.05 25.89 18.73
C ASN A 993 3.40 25.20 19.95
N TYR A 994 3.89 24.04 20.39
CA TYR A 994 3.31 23.31 21.52
C TYR A 994 4.35 22.98 22.59
N ALA A 995 4.51 23.89 23.55
CA ALA A 995 5.44 23.72 24.67
C ALA A 995 5.14 22.46 25.51
N SER A 996 3.88 22.03 25.59
CA SER A 996 3.46 20.81 26.31
C SER A 996 4.02 19.52 25.71
N ARG A 997 4.42 19.53 24.43
CA ARG A 997 5.05 18.38 23.75
C ARG A 997 6.58 18.40 23.83
N ASN A 998 7.17 19.39 24.50
CA ASN A 998 8.61 19.51 24.64
C ASN A 998 9.07 18.72 25.87
N PHE A 999 9.96 17.74 25.69
CA PHE A 999 10.55 16.99 26.80
C PHE A 999 11.95 16.48 26.44
N GLU A 1000 12.79 16.24 27.45
CA GLU A 1000 14.04 15.50 27.34
C GLU A 1000 14.00 14.36 28.36
N LEU A 1001 13.76 13.15 27.88
CA LEU A 1001 13.68 11.94 28.68
C LEU A 1001 14.99 11.16 28.63
N LYS A 1002 15.61 10.96 29.80
CA LYS A 1002 16.70 10.01 30.00
C LYS A 1002 16.14 8.75 30.64
N ASN A 1003 16.40 7.60 30.02
CA ASN A 1003 15.94 6.29 30.48
C ASN A 1003 17.14 5.35 30.66
N TYR A 1004 17.18 4.65 31.80
CA TYR A 1004 18.11 3.56 32.06
C TYR A 1004 17.29 2.31 32.41
N SER A 1005 17.52 1.20 31.70
CA SER A 1005 16.87 -0.07 32.00
C SER A 1005 17.86 -1.23 32.17
N LEU A 1006 17.55 -2.12 33.11
CA LEU A 1006 18.27 -3.35 33.39
C LEU A 1006 17.29 -4.51 33.46
N GLU A 1007 17.43 -5.47 32.55
CA GLU A 1007 16.51 -6.59 32.35
C GLU A 1007 17.27 -7.94 32.41
N PRO A 1008 17.60 -8.44 33.61
CA PRO A 1008 18.01 -9.84 33.78
C PRO A 1008 16.82 -10.79 33.58
N LYS A 1009 17.06 -11.85 32.80
CA LYS A 1009 16.08 -12.91 32.51
C LYS A 1009 16.74 -14.28 32.58
N VAL A 1010 16.26 -15.12 33.49
CA VAL A 1010 16.71 -16.51 33.64
C VAL A 1010 15.63 -17.42 33.10
N SER A 1011 15.95 -18.23 32.09
CA SER A 1011 15.03 -19.20 31.52
C SER A 1011 15.50 -20.63 31.78
N TYR A 1012 14.64 -21.46 32.37
CA TYR A 1012 14.84 -22.90 32.45
C TYR A 1012 14.20 -23.56 31.24
N LEU A 1013 15.02 -24.17 30.38
CA LEU A 1013 14.65 -24.96 29.22
C LEU A 1013 14.44 -26.41 29.67
N PHE A 1014 13.19 -26.78 30.00
CA PHE A 1014 12.84 -28.17 30.33
C PHE A 1014 13.11 -29.12 29.15
N THR A 1015 12.85 -28.63 27.94
CA THR A 1015 13.17 -29.29 26.67
C THR A 1015 13.54 -28.22 25.63
N LYS A 1016 13.87 -28.62 24.39
CA LYS A 1016 14.02 -27.67 23.27
C LYS A 1016 12.75 -26.85 22.99
N ASN A 1017 11.62 -27.31 23.52
CA ASN A 1017 10.29 -26.87 23.17
C ASN A 1017 9.53 -26.26 24.36
N THR A 1018 10.04 -26.40 25.58
CA THR A 1018 9.38 -25.93 26.79
C THR A 1018 10.35 -25.12 27.62
N SER A 1019 9.99 -23.88 27.95
CA SER A 1019 10.77 -23.01 28.80
C SER A 1019 9.90 -22.22 29.78
N LEU A 1020 10.44 -21.99 30.97
CA LEU A 1020 9.91 -21.04 31.94
C LEU A 1020 10.98 -20.00 32.21
N ALA A 1021 10.64 -18.72 32.14
CA ALA A 1021 11.53 -17.62 32.37
C ALA A 1021 11.01 -16.73 33.49
N LEU A 1022 11.90 -16.42 34.44
CA LEU A 1022 11.72 -15.33 35.39
C LEU A 1022 12.52 -14.14 34.87
N PHE A 1023 11.89 -12.98 34.77
CA PHE A 1023 12.56 -11.76 34.40
C PHE A 1023 12.23 -10.63 35.36
N TYR A 1024 13.19 -9.73 35.52
CA TYR A 1024 13.02 -8.51 36.28
C TYR A 1024 13.51 -7.37 35.40
N ASP A 1025 12.75 -6.29 35.31
CA ASP A 1025 13.09 -5.08 34.56
C ASP A 1025 13.01 -3.89 35.52
N PHE A 1026 14.16 -3.27 35.74
CA PHE A 1026 14.27 -2.02 36.48
C PHE A 1026 14.46 -0.90 35.47
N GLN A 1027 13.57 0.11 35.48
CA GLN A 1027 13.70 1.30 34.64
C GLN A 1027 13.71 2.57 35.49
N ASN A 1028 14.58 3.51 35.17
CA ASN A 1028 14.55 4.87 35.70
C ASN A 1028 14.42 5.86 34.54
N LYS A 1029 13.29 6.57 34.46
CA LYS A 1029 13.01 7.62 33.47
C LYS A 1029 12.97 8.98 34.15
N GLU A 1030 13.72 9.94 33.63
CA GLU A 1030 13.75 11.31 34.14
C GLU A 1030 13.55 12.30 33.00
N ASN A 1031 12.56 13.19 33.13
CA ASN A 1031 12.44 14.38 32.29
C ASN A 1031 13.36 15.47 32.86
N THR A 1032 14.20 16.08 32.02
CA THR A 1032 15.17 17.09 32.48
C THR A 1032 14.76 18.53 32.18
N ILE A 1033 13.59 18.75 31.62
CA ILE A 1033 13.02 20.08 31.33
C ILE A 1033 11.59 20.19 31.88
N ASN A 1034 11.00 21.39 31.85
CA ASN A 1034 9.64 21.66 32.32
C ASN A 1034 9.44 21.20 33.78
N SER A 1035 8.44 20.37 34.07
CA SER A 1035 8.09 19.95 35.44
C SER A 1035 8.99 18.85 36.01
N MET A 1036 10.03 18.43 35.27
CA MET A 1036 11.06 17.47 35.72
C MET A 1036 10.49 16.16 36.29
N GLU A 1037 9.52 15.58 35.60
CA GLU A 1037 8.86 14.34 35.99
C GLU A 1037 9.85 13.18 36.10
N LYS A 1038 9.64 12.28 37.09
CA LYS A 1038 10.48 11.11 37.33
C LYS A 1038 9.63 9.85 37.45
N LEU A 1039 10.13 8.74 36.93
CA LEU A 1039 9.53 7.42 37.06
C LEU A 1039 10.60 6.40 37.41
N VAL A 1040 10.46 5.76 38.57
CA VAL A 1040 11.17 4.52 38.88
C VAL A 1040 10.18 3.37 38.71
N GLN A 1041 10.39 2.56 37.68
CA GLN A 1041 9.58 1.40 37.38
C GLN A 1041 10.30 0.11 37.78
N ASN A 1042 9.62 -0.71 38.57
CA ASN A 1042 10.07 -2.06 38.89
C ASN A 1042 9.07 -3.06 38.33
N ARG A 1043 9.50 -3.89 37.38
CA ARG A 1043 8.66 -4.89 36.72
C ARG A 1043 9.21 -6.28 36.99
N LEU A 1044 8.45 -7.09 37.71
CA LEU A 1044 8.76 -8.51 37.93
C LEU A 1044 7.80 -9.34 37.09
N GLY A 1045 8.33 -10.26 36.28
CA GLY A 1045 7.50 -11.06 35.40
C GLY A 1045 7.92 -12.52 35.27
N LEU A 1046 6.92 -13.34 34.94
CA LEU A 1046 7.04 -14.75 34.65
C LEU A 1046 6.55 -14.98 33.23
N ALA A 1047 7.36 -15.63 32.40
CA ALA A 1047 7.01 -16.01 31.03
C ALA A 1047 7.15 -17.52 30.83
N PHE A 1048 6.14 -18.16 30.28
CA PHE A 1048 6.12 -19.60 29.99
C PHE A 1048 5.92 -19.81 28.50
N THR A 1049 6.78 -20.60 27.88
CA THR A 1049 6.66 -21.02 26.48
C THR A 1049 6.63 -22.54 26.41
N TYR A 1050 5.67 -23.09 25.68
CA TYR A 1050 5.57 -24.52 25.41
C TYR A 1050 5.21 -24.72 23.95
N SER A 1051 5.95 -25.53 23.20
CA SER A 1051 5.76 -25.81 21.78
C SER A 1051 5.80 -27.31 21.53
N SER A 1052 4.66 -27.99 21.61
CA SER A 1052 4.57 -29.43 21.35
C SER A 1052 5.03 -29.81 19.94
N ASN A 1053 5.59 -31.01 19.79
CA ASN A 1053 5.83 -31.64 18.48
C ASN A 1053 4.55 -31.79 17.65
N GLN A 1054 3.38 -31.78 18.30
CA GLN A 1054 2.06 -31.81 17.67
C GLN A 1054 1.58 -30.42 17.22
N LYS A 1055 2.49 -29.49 16.90
CA LYS A 1055 2.19 -28.15 16.37
C LYS A 1055 1.24 -27.32 17.26
N PHE A 1056 1.44 -27.42 18.58
CA PHE A 1056 0.69 -26.64 19.58
C PHE A 1056 1.67 -25.79 20.38
N THR A 1057 1.46 -24.48 20.43
CA THR A 1057 2.28 -23.50 21.12
C THR A 1057 1.46 -22.73 22.15
N ILE A 1058 1.98 -22.61 23.36
CA ILE A 1058 1.46 -21.78 24.45
C ILE A 1058 2.54 -20.77 24.79
N ASN A 1059 2.20 -19.49 24.87
CA ASN A 1059 3.02 -18.44 25.47
C ASN A 1059 2.20 -17.69 26.52
N GLY A 1060 2.52 -17.88 27.79
CA GLY A 1060 1.96 -17.11 28.90
C GLY A 1060 2.96 -16.10 29.41
N GLU A 1061 2.51 -14.92 29.80
CA GLU A 1061 3.33 -13.90 30.45
C GLU A 1061 2.49 -13.20 31.52
N TYR A 1062 3.04 -13.07 32.72
CA TYR A 1062 2.49 -12.24 33.79
C TYR A 1062 3.56 -11.23 34.19
N SER A 1063 3.19 -9.98 34.40
CA SER A 1063 4.07 -8.93 34.89
C SER A 1063 3.36 -8.12 35.97
N PHE A 1064 4.01 -7.99 37.12
CA PHE A 1064 3.66 -7.03 38.15
C PHE A 1064 4.58 -5.82 38.02
N ILE A 1065 4.01 -4.63 37.90
CA ILE A 1065 4.71 -3.39 37.57
C ILE A 1065 4.39 -2.38 38.68
N ASN A 1066 5.41 -1.89 39.38
CA ASN A 1066 5.26 -0.78 40.31
C ASN A 1066 5.87 0.48 39.69
N ASN A 1067 5.01 1.46 39.37
CA ASN A 1067 5.38 2.75 38.81
C ASN A 1067 5.44 3.80 39.93
N ASP A 1068 6.62 4.07 40.46
CA ASP A 1068 6.84 5.19 41.38
C ASP A 1068 7.03 6.47 40.56
N PHE A 1069 5.93 7.18 40.29
CA PHE A 1069 5.89 8.34 39.40
C PHE A 1069 5.72 9.64 40.21
N LEU A 1070 6.58 10.61 39.95
CA LEU A 1070 6.53 11.96 40.53
C LEU A 1070 6.37 12.98 39.40
N GLY A 1071 5.27 13.74 39.37
CA GLY A 1071 4.98 14.73 38.34
C GLY A 1071 3.49 14.85 37.98
N ASN A 1072 3.17 15.65 36.95
CA ASN A 1072 1.80 15.76 36.43
C ASN A 1072 1.47 14.56 35.52
N GLN A 1073 0.56 13.68 35.96
CA GLN A 1073 0.12 12.51 35.21
C GLN A 1073 -0.69 12.85 33.94
N LEU A 1074 -1.30 14.04 33.89
CA LEU A 1074 -2.04 14.56 32.73
C LEU A 1074 -1.12 15.41 31.85
N SER A 1075 -0.06 14.79 31.33
CA SER A 1075 0.87 15.44 30.40
C SER A 1075 1.34 14.48 29.31
N PRO A 1076 1.70 14.97 28.12
CA PRO A 1076 2.26 14.13 27.04
C PRO A 1076 3.49 13.33 27.49
N VAL A 1077 4.38 13.96 28.27
CA VAL A 1077 5.60 13.32 28.79
C VAL A 1077 5.26 12.20 29.79
N ALA A 1078 4.29 12.40 30.68
CA ALA A 1078 3.85 11.37 31.62
C ALA A 1078 3.20 10.19 30.88
N PHE A 1079 2.39 10.45 29.86
CA PHE A 1079 1.78 9.41 29.02
C PHE A 1079 2.86 8.51 28.37
N GLN A 1080 3.94 9.12 27.88
CA GLN A 1080 5.08 8.39 27.32
C GLN A 1080 5.92 7.65 28.38
N MET A 1081 6.12 8.24 29.56
CA MET A 1081 6.87 7.61 30.66
C MET A 1081 6.13 6.37 31.19
N LEU A 1082 4.82 6.49 31.39
CA LEU A 1082 3.96 5.44 31.95
C LEU A 1082 3.49 4.41 30.91
N GLU A 1083 3.70 4.67 29.61
CA GLU A 1083 3.32 3.76 28.51
C GLU A 1083 1.83 3.38 28.53
N GLY A 1084 0.98 4.35 28.89
CA GLY A 1084 -0.48 4.15 29.00
C GLY A 1084 -0.96 3.41 30.26
N LEU A 1085 -0.07 3.14 31.21
CA LEU A 1085 -0.39 2.66 32.57
C LEU A 1085 -0.56 3.84 33.54
N GLN A 1086 -0.95 3.57 34.79
CA GLN A 1086 -1.09 4.59 35.84
C GLN A 1086 0.11 4.57 36.80
N ALA A 1087 0.27 5.62 37.60
CA ALA A 1087 1.15 5.60 38.76
C ALA A 1087 0.68 4.55 39.79
N GLY A 1088 1.61 3.99 40.57
CA GLY A 1088 1.33 2.94 41.54
C GLY A 1088 1.45 1.53 40.97
N LYS A 1089 0.69 0.59 41.53
CA LYS A 1089 0.77 -0.83 41.17
C LYS A 1089 -0.10 -1.12 39.97
N ASN A 1090 0.51 -1.82 39.01
CA ASN A 1090 -0.11 -2.26 37.78
C ASN A 1090 0.19 -3.76 37.62
N SER A 1091 -0.72 -4.49 37.01
CA SER A 1091 -0.54 -5.89 36.66
C SER A 1091 -1.00 -6.10 35.24
N THR A 1092 -0.18 -6.76 34.43
CA THR A 1092 -0.49 -7.11 33.06
C THR A 1092 -0.26 -8.59 32.85
N TRP A 1093 -1.15 -9.26 32.14
CA TRP A 1093 -0.99 -10.66 31.78
C TRP A 1093 -1.41 -10.89 30.35
N ARG A 1094 -0.75 -11.85 29.71
CA ARG A 1094 -1.02 -12.26 28.34
C ARG A 1094 -0.93 -13.78 28.24
N LEU A 1095 -1.84 -14.38 27.50
CA LEU A 1095 -1.85 -15.80 27.15
C LEU A 1095 -2.12 -15.93 25.66
N LEU A 1096 -1.15 -16.48 24.94
CA LEU A 1096 -1.22 -16.79 23.52
C LEU A 1096 -1.23 -18.31 23.36
N LEU A 1097 -2.28 -18.86 22.77
CA LEU A 1097 -2.42 -20.28 22.46
C LEU A 1097 -2.54 -20.43 20.96
N GLN A 1098 -1.60 -21.10 20.30
CA GLN A 1098 -1.66 -21.42 18.89
C GLN A 1098 -1.69 -22.93 18.71
N LYS A 1099 -2.64 -23.48 17.95
CA LYS A 1099 -2.71 -24.91 17.64
C LYS A 1099 -2.94 -25.11 16.16
N ASN A 1100 -2.09 -25.86 15.49
CA ASN A 1100 -2.42 -26.36 14.16
C ASN A 1100 -3.33 -27.57 14.35
N LEU A 1101 -4.63 -27.39 14.12
CA LEU A 1101 -5.65 -28.43 14.21
C LEU A 1101 -5.45 -29.48 13.12
N THR A 1102 -5.03 -29.04 11.93
CA THR A 1102 -4.66 -29.89 10.79
C THR A 1102 -3.46 -29.29 10.04
N GLN A 1103 -3.06 -29.87 8.91
CA GLN A 1103 -2.07 -29.23 8.02
C GLN A 1103 -2.59 -27.98 7.29
N TYR A 1104 -3.92 -27.77 7.32
CA TYR A 1104 -4.63 -26.71 6.61
C TYR A 1104 -5.40 -25.78 7.57
N LEU A 1105 -5.31 -25.97 8.88
CA LEU A 1105 -6.11 -25.23 9.84
C LEU A 1105 -5.32 -24.99 11.11
N ASP A 1106 -5.22 -23.74 11.52
CA ASP A 1106 -4.73 -23.33 12.83
C ASP A 1106 -5.74 -22.45 13.58
N ILE A 1107 -5.64 -22.49 14.90
CA ILE A 1107 -6.38 -21.62 15.82
C ILE A 1107 -5.36 -20.86 16.66
N ASN A 1108 -5.60 -19.57 16.85
CA ASN A 1108 -4.80 -18.67 17.67
C ASN A 1108 -5.74 -17.96 18.65
N ILE A 1109 -5.47 -18.08 19.94
CA ILE A 1109 -6.21 -17.43 21.02
C ILE A 1109 -5.22 -16.50 21.70
N ASN A 1110 -5.48 -15.20 21.64
CA ASN A 1110 -4.73 -14.18 22.35
C ASN A 1110 -5.62 -13.56 23.42
N TYR A 1111 -5.31 -13.80 24.68
CA TYR A 1111 -5.95 -13.14 25.82
C TYR A 1111 -4.94 -12.21 26.48
N GLN A 1112 -5.35 -10.97 26.71
CA GLN A 1112 -4.58 -9.99 27.45
C GLN A 1112 -5.47 -9.33 28.51
N GLY A 1113 -4.89 -8.99 29.64
CA GLY A 1113 -5.56 -8.19 30.64
C GLY A 1113 -4.60 -7.29 31.39
N ARG A 1114 -5.15 -6.18 31.89
CA ARG A 1114 -4.42 -5.20 32.69
C ARG A 1114 -5.29 -4.68 33.82
N LYS A 1115 -4.65 -4.37 34.95
CA LYS A 1115 -5.27 -3.73 36.11
C LYS A 1115 -4.31 -2.69 36.66
N SER A 1116 -4.81 -1.49 36.93
CA SER A 1116 -4.11 -0.46 37.72
C SER A 1116 -4.84 -0.27 39.06
N ASP A 1117 -4.20 0.38 40.02
CA ASP A 1117 -4.77 0.55 41.37
C ASP A 1117 -6.14 1.23 41.39
N THR A 1118 -6.36 2.23 40.52
CA THR A 1118 -7.61 3.02 40.50
C THR A 1118 -8.58 2.63 39.39
N SER A 1119 -8.16 1.74 38.47
CA SER A 1119 -8.96 1.37 37.30
C SER A 1119 -9.62 0.01 37.46
N GLN A 1120 -10.78 -0.15 36.82
CA GLN A 1120 -11.37 -1.47 36.65
C GLN A 1120 -10.44 -2.35 35.81
N THR A 1121 -10.44 -3.65 36.09
CA THR A 1121 -9.61 -4.59 35.34
C THR A 1121 -10.09 -4.63 33.90
N ILE A 1122 -9.20 -4.40 32.93
CA ILE A 1122 -9.51 -4.45 31.51
C ILE A 1122 -9.09 -5.82 30.97
N HIS A 1123 -10.02 -6.47 30.28
CA HIS A 1123 -9.82 -7.77 29.65
C HIS A 1123 -10.05 -7.63 28.14
N THR A 1124 -9.18 -8.24 27.34
CA THR A 1124 -9.35 -8.34 25.90
C THR A 1124 -8.96 -9.75 25.47
N GLY A 1125 -9.92 -10.48 24.90
CA GLY A 1125 -9.71 -11.78 24.27
C GLY A 1125 -9.88 -11.67 22.77
N ASN A 1126 -8.99 -12.30 22.02
CA ASN A 1126 -9.08 -12.47 20.58
C ASN A 1126 -8.96 -13.97 20.26
N VAL A 1127 -9.92 -14.50 19.51
CA VAL A 1127 -9.88 -15.87 19.00
C VAL A 1127 -9.87 -15.79 17.49
N GLN A 1128 -8.81 -16.26 16.86
CA GLN A 1128 -8.59 -16.28 15.43
C GLN A 1128 -8.48 -17.73 14.94
N LEU A 1129 -9.31 -18.09 13.98
CA LEU A 1129 -9.19 -19.33 13.22
C LEU A 1129 -8.65 -19.00 11.83
N ARG A 1130 -7.63 -19.71 11.36
CA ARG A 1130 -7.09 -19.53 10.01
C ARG A 1130 -6.95 -20.87 9.31
N ALA A 1131 -7.48 -20.95 8.10
CA ALA A 1131 -7.33 -22.10 7.22
C ALA A 1131 -6.40 -21.75 6.06
N PHE A 1132 -5.50 -22.65 5.73
CA PHE A 1132 -4.54 -22.56 4.62
C PHE A 1132 -4.99 -23.45 3.48
N PHE A 1133 -4.79 -22.99 2.26
CA PHE A 1133 -5.17 -23.70 1.03
C PHE A 1133 -3.96 -24.09 0.20
#